data_AF-A0A0P0HMX4-F1
#
_entry.id   AF-A0A0P0HMX4-F1
#
_cell.length_a   1.000
_cell.length_b   1.000
_cell.length_c   1.000
_cell.angle_alpha   90.00
_cell.angle_beta   90.00
_cell.angle_gamma   90.00
#
_symmetry.space_group_name_H-M   'P 1'
#
loop_
_entity.id
_entity.type
_entity.pdbx_description
1 polymer ?
#
loop_
_entity_poly.entity_id
_entity_poly.type
_entity_poly.pdbx_seq_one_letter_code
_entity_poly.pdbx_strand_id
1 'polypeptide(L)'
;NLSINVQCMLKNISNHLIGDNRIEELMKRHFKEAVENKLNEEHVYADIKNTPCNLDDTSYTNKPQCLRFLEEWFEEFIQKKKIYEERMKQTCLEGKIITQNLIGGQITAQLGCSLYCNEYNKFLRSRKECYGKYIRNCIKENPLDQKSDPTLQADMDATIRQMKNKYNCGNDCGEPGEHNLNLFFNPNILSQHETFCCSCINTVGDIKEIFGKDDNESSYIDAILNKLSTCAIKDDTLDGAKNGKIKTNSGNDTDICKIHYTDSFLKGKETCIGIPCNNYYQKKKEWICDSKKQISGEQLKTGWSDGTKSACLPPRTQRLCLGRIYDNNCTEKRIENIDTNEKLLNELIIAARFEGTQLYNKYITHDQTKNRTEDEKMKRLCNAAKYSFADLGDIVKGTSIWENNDTRTMERKLISVFKKIYEKIDKANQEKYKDSTKPAQYLNLREIWWNTNRKHIWKALVCSIEKSDTKKSFSCISKDEPPNIDYMPQFLRFLEEYSQYICEEQKEKLNHVQQDCKLCKEDAFKCSSKDSHECTKCYIACEKYKDFMLDSQNKYNKQKSKYISEIDKYVKNIKKSNNAKNTNDEFYNLIKRDYKNIGYFLNERLKDDKNSCNLKYNNNIDFNNENKVFKEIPEGYDKACNCKNIKNYTKYDEKINVPLKANLEKSACMLDQKDNVYGNKGTLCNNSKSAGTVKHWECNLNNNSVFRLRNGWNNDKNDNGACLPPRTQEICLANLSKEDLKSKIDEKSNYDNVKNTKLLTEIALAAKHEGALLWELYKNNPSLACMKLRNSYSDYGDLVKGTSIWENTKSKTAEDNIGDILKNIFKDKFKSDYKEDINKLREDWWKANRQDIWNAMTCEIPDYATFVITKKPSDGQGIEYNVTGKCGYSQETPKDDEIPQFLRWFKEWSSDFCTEKNKYDINNAFVNTIGEDKNILSMCKGCSTSGTDCLSTYVKSNYKSSYVTCATCQKTCKEYKDWINNQNSEFSKQKNKYEDLINKAKEYRLSNLNSNVDISFNKTTEYLQKLKDQNMNGPDQYLQSNIFETQCFKNIDVDFTNIHNTFNEKHKYCRTCDEQPHLKEMFPHLNFTQDGIDNYKPGDKPTGNDETHDVDPNSPVKPTESTKDVAKNDDIDIDNSKGINCMGVKELSMVKDGEIDICMPYNYELDGSGVNKQNRKKYMISHIPTIDCTKSVFHKNNNGGCSDICPCHTNNANTNKWIWTKENGNNVGLKKDNNYANKIG
;
A
#
# COMPACT_ATOMS: atom_id res chain seq x y z
N ASN A 1 52.62 36.13 -18.07
CA ASN A 1 53.45 37.34 -18.20
C ASN A 1 52.91 38.51 -17.37
N LEU A 2 51.72 39.08 -17.64
CA LEU A 2 51.21 40.26 -16.88
C LEU A 2 51.39 40.18 -15.35
N SER A 3 51.03 39.04 -14.73
CA SER A 3 51.15 38.84 -13.27
C SER A 3 52.53 39.16 -12.69
N ILE A 4 53.62 38.83 -13.40
CA ILE A 4 54.99 39.06 -12.91
C ILE A 4 55.33 40.55 -12.97
N ASN A 5 54.96 41.23 -14.06
CA ASN A 5 55.22 42.67 -14.20
C ASN A 5 54.44 43.49 -13.16
N VAL A 6 53.19 43.12 -12.89
CA VAL A 6 52.37 43.74 -11.83
C VAL A 6 52.97 43.48 -10.45
N GLN A 7 53.43 42.26 -10.15
CA GLN A 7 54.13 41.96 -8.89
C GLN A 7 55.43 42.75 -8.73
N CYS A 8 56.21 42.95 -9.80
CA CYS A 8 57.40 43.79 -9.79
C CYS A 8 57.07 45.27 -9.57
N MET A 9 56.00 45.80 -10.18
CA MET A 9 55.52 47.18 -9.93
C MET A 9 55.09 47.35 -8.47
N LEU A 10 54.24 46.45 -7.94
CA LEU A 10 53.80 46.49 -6.54
C LEU A 10 54.98 46.37 -5.56
N LYS A 11 55.99 45.55 -5.86
CA LYS A 11 57.20 45.44 -5.04
C LYS A 11 58.07 46.70 -5.10
N ASN A 12 58.20 47.34 -6.26
CA ASN A 12 58.86 48.64 -6.37
C ASN A 12 58.13 49.73 -5.58
N ILE A 13 56.80 49.78 -5.64
CA ILE A 13 55.99 50.71 -4.83
C ILE A 13 56.21 50.43 -3.34
N SER A 14 56.13 49.17 -2.92
CA SER A 14 56.37 48.77 -1.52
C SER A 14 57.74 49.20 -0.98
N ASN A 15 58.78 49.21 -1.83
CA ASN A 15 60.12 49.66 -1.43
C ASN A 15 60.22 51.18 -1.21
N HIS A 16 59.28 51.99 -1.73
CA HIS A 16 59.25 53.45 -1.58
C HIS A 16 58.30 53.93 -0.46
N LEU A 17 57.59 53.02 0.22
CA LEU A 17 56.61 53.37 1.27
C LEU A 17 57.20 53.51 2.69
N ILE A 18 58.53 53.50 2.84
CA ILE A 18 59.17 53.66 4.14
C ILE A 18 59.28 55.15 4.52
N GLY A 19 58.19 55.70 5.07
CA GLY A 19 58.26 56.84 6.00
C GLY A 19 57.93 58.26 5.48
N ASP A 20 57.17 58.43 4.39
CA ASP A 20 56.70 59.76 3.96
C ASP A 20 55.22 59.77 3.52
N ASN A 21 54.53 60.89 3.74
CA ASN A 21 53.08 61.09 3.55
C ASN A 21 52.68 61.29 2.07
N ARG A 22 53.44 60.72 1.13
CA ARG A 22 53.28 60.91 -0.33
C ARG A 22 52.70 59.70 -1.05
N ILE A 23 51.91 58.88 -0.35
CA ILE A 23 51.37 57.62 -0.87
C ILE A 23 50.54 57.84 -2.16
N GLU A 24 49.77 58.92 -2.24
CA GLU A 24 49.00 59.27 -3.45
C GLU A 24 49.89 59.63 -4.64
N GLU A 25 50.96 60.42 -4.46
CA GLU A 25 51.93 60.71 -5.53
C GLU A 25 52.59 59.42 -6.04
N LEU A 26 52.98 58.53 -5.13
CA LEU A 26 53.67 57.27 -5.47
C LEU A 26 52.72 56.29 -6.18
N MET A 27 51.48 56.14 -5.68
CA MET A 27 50.43 55.35 -6.34
C MET A 27 50.11 55.91 -7.73
N LYS A 28 49.97 57.24 -7.86
CA LYS A 28 49.72 57.86 -9.15
C LYS A 28 50.86 57.61 -10.15
N ARG A 29 52.10 57.92 -9.75
CA ARG A 29 53.29 57.90 -10.63
C ARG A 29 53.78 56.49 -10.98
N HIS A 30 53.66 55.52 -10.07
CA HIS A 30 54.24 54.18 -10.25
C HIS A 30 53.22 53.05 -10.44
N PHE A 31 51.92 53.30 -10.20
CA PHE A 31 50.85 52.36 -10.50
C PHE A 31 49.88 52.92 -11.56
N LYS A 32 49.26 54.07 -11.27
CA LYS A 32 48.16 54.60 -12.10
C LYS A 32 48.64 54.96 -13.51
N GLU A 33 49.59 55.88 -13.62
CA GLU A 33 50.17 56.34 -14.89
C GLU A 33 50.85 55.18 -15.63
N ALA A 34 51.46 54.22 -14.91
CA ALA A 34 52.09 53.04 -15.50
C ALA A 34 51.07 52.07 -16.14
N VAL A 35 49.88 51.91 -15.55
CA VAL A 35 48.81 51.05 -16.07
C VAL A 35 47.99 51.76 -17.15
N GLU A 36 47.65 53.04 -16.98
CA GLU A 36 46.94 53.84 -18.01
C GLU A 36 47.75 53.92 -19.31
N ASN A 37 49.07 54.16 -19.23
CA ASN A 37 49.93 54.10 -20.41
C ASN A 37 49.94 52.70 -21.04
N LYS A 38 49.93 51.63 -20.24
CA LYS A 38 49.90 50.25 -20.76
C LYS A 38 48.58 49.90 -21.46
N LEU A 39 47.45 50.37 -20.94
CA LEU A 39 46.13 50.22 -21.57
C LEU A 39 46.05 51.00 -22.89
N ASN A 40 46.63 52.20 -22.95
CA ASN A 40 46.72 52.96 -24.20
C ASN A 40 47.67 52.30 -25.22
N GLU A 41 48.82 51.76 -24.80
CA GLU A 41 49.71 50.96 -25.67
C GLU A 41 48.98 49.75 -26.27
N GLU A 42 48.22 49.01 -25.47
CA GLU A 42 47.44 47.84 -25.91
C GLU A 42 46.07 48.21 -26.55
N HIS A 43 45.83 49.51 -26.81
CA HIS A 43 44.64 50.04 -27.50
C HIS A 43 43.31 49.68 -26.80
N VAL A 44 43.32 49.59 -25.47
CA VAL A 44 42.16 49.27 -24.63
C VAL A 44 41.40 50.55 -24.29
N TYR A 45 40.34 50.83 -25.04
CA TYR A 45 39.50 52.02 -24.88
C TYR A 45 38.24 51.73 -24.04
N ALA A 46 37.74 52.77 -23.37
CA ALA A 46 36.54 52.69 -22.52
C ALA A 46 35.23 52.63 -23.33
N ASP A 47 35.22 53.12 -24.57
CA ASP A 47 34.03 53.14 -25.43
C ASP A 47 34.34 53.00 -26.93
N ILE A 48 33.26 52.90 -27.73
CA ILE A 48 33.31 52.74 -29.20
C ILE A 48 33.77 54.01 -29.94
N LYS A 49 34.17 55.07 -29.22
CA LYS A 49 34.76 56.30 -29.77
C LYS A 49 36.27 56.39 -29.51
N ASN A 50 36.87 55.31 -29.02
CA ASN A 50 38.28 55.21 -28.64
C ASN A 50 38.67 56.19 -27.51
N THR A 51 37.78 56.40 -26.53
CA THR A 51 38.11 57.20 -25.34
C THR A 51 39.17 56.46 -24.49
N PRO A 52 40.30 57.10 -24.13
CA PRO A 52 41.34 56.50 -23.28
C PRO A 52 40.79 55.94 -21.96
N CYS A 53 41.25 54.75 -21.58
CA CYS A 53 40.79 54.09 -20.35
C CYS A 53 41.57 54.60 -19.13
N ASN A 54 41.01 55.63 -18.48
CA ASN A 54 41.56 56.20 -17.25
C ASN A 54 41.09 55.41 -16.01
N LEU A 55 41.98 55.22 -15.04
CA LEU A 55 41.73 54.52 -13.77
C LEU A 55 40.96 55.37 -12.74
N ASP A 56 40.98 56.69 -12.88
CA ASP A 56 39.99 57.56 -12.23
C ASP A 56 39.05 58.09 -13.31
N ASP A 57 37.82 57.57 -13.34
CA ASP A 57 36.74 58.19 -14.10
C ASP A 57 36.29 59.48 -13.40
N THR A 58 36.73 60.62 -13.94
CA THR A 58 36.47 61.95 -13.39
C THR A 58 35.00 62.37 -13.46
N SER A 59 34.12 61.59 -14.11
CA SER A 59 32.67 61.78 -14.03
C SER A 59 32.08 61.44 -12.65
N TYR A 60 32.78 60.64 -11.82
CA TYR A 60 32.36 60.26 -10.46
C TYR A 60 32.80 61.26 -9.37
N THR A 61 33.04 62.51 -9.73
CA THR A 61 33.67 63.55 -8.88
C THR A 61 32.92 63.87 -7.57
N ASN A 62 31.63 63.49 -7.45
CA ASN A 62 30.80 63.76 -6.27
C ASN A 62 30.40 62.52 -5.44
N LYS A 63 30.86 61.30 -5.76
CA LYS A 63 30.55 60.08 -4.96
C LYS A 63 31.75 59.62 -4.13
N PRO A 64 31.66 59.51 -2.78
CA PRO A 64 32.70 58.93 -1.94
C PRO A 64 33.14 57.52 -2.37
N GLN A 65 34.42 57.20 -2.20
CA GLN A 65 35.02 55.95 -2.70
C GLN A 65 34.32 54.70 -2.16
N CYS A 66 33.87 54.71 -0.89
CA CYS A 66 33.17 53.56 -0.31
C CYS A 66 31.72 53.38 -0.80
N LEU A 67 31.15 54.34 -1.52
CA LEU A 67 29.88 54.13 -2.23
C LEU A 67 30.11 53.45 -3.59
N ARG A 68 31.17 53.82 -4.31
CA ARG A 68 31.52 53.24 -5.62
C ARG A 68 31.85 51.76 -5.49
N PHE A 69 32.75 51.41 -4.56
CA PHE A 69 33.09 50.00 -4.27
C PHE A 69 31.89 49.20 -3.74
N LEU A 70 30.93 49.82 -3.04
CA LEU A 70 29.69 49.14 -2.63
C LEU A 70 28.82 48.75 -3.84
N GLU A 71 28.71 49.64 -4.84
CA GLU A 71 27.99 49.38 -6.08
C GLU A 71 28.68 48.27 -6.90
N GLU A 72 30.00 48.33 -7.06
CA GLU A 72 30.83 47.31 -7.71
C GLU A 72 30.74 45.94 -7.02
N TRP A 73 30.87 45.90 -5.69
CA TRP A 73 30.79 44.67 -4.90
C TRP A 73 29.40 44.02 -5.00
N PHE A 74 28.35 44.83 -5.06
CA PHE A 74 26.98 44.33 -5.24
C PHE A 74 26.77 43.80 -6.67
N GLU A 75 27.36 44.42 -7.69
CA GLU A 75 27.35 43.89 -9.05
C GLU A 75 28.04 42.52 -9.17
N GLU A 76 29.26 42.37 -8.62
CA GLU A 76 29.93 41.08 -8.52
C GLU A 76 29.03 40.02 -7.86
N PHE A 77 28.37 40.40 -6.77
CA PHE A 77 27.51 39.52 -5.99
C PHE A 77 26.28 39.09 -6.80
N ILE A 78 25.64 40.00 -7.54
CA ILE A 78 24.52 39.69 -8.44
C ILE A 78 24.96 38.76 -9.59
N GLN A 79 26.14 38.98 -10.18
CA GLN A 79 26.68 38.08 -11.20
C GLN A 79 26.91 36.67 -10.65
N LYS A 80 27.56 36.57 -9.47
CA LYS A 80 27.83 35.28 -8.80
C LYS A 80 26.55 34.58 -8.35
N LYS A 81 25.53 35.33 -7.87
CA LYS A 81 24.18 34.84 -7.55
C LYS A 81 23.52 34.15 -8.76
N LYS A 82 23.50 34.81 -9.92
CA LYS A 82 22.95 34.27 -11.17
C LYS A 82 23.64 32.97 -11.61
N ILE A 83 24.95 32.86 -11.47
CA ILE A 83 25.71 31.64 -11.84
C ILE A 83 25.33 30.44 -10.95
N TYR A 84 25.08 30.65 -9.66
CA TYR A 84 24.56 29.57 -8.79
C TYR A 84 23.12 29.22 -9.14
N GLU A 85 22.26 30.21 -9.40
CA GLU A 85 20.85 29.99 -9.76
C GLU A 85 20.72 29.22 -11.07
N GLU A 86 21.48 29.58 -12.10
CA GLU A 86 21.46 28.84 -13.37
C GLU A 86 21.88 27.38 -13.17
N ARG A 87 22.92 27.10 -12.36
CA ARG A 87 23.36 25.73 -12.04
C ARG A 87 22.31 24.97 -11.22
N MET A 88 21.67 25.62 -10.24
CA MET A 88 20.54 25.04 -9.50
C MET A 88 19.38 24.71 -10.44
N LYS A 89 18.96 25.63 -11.31
CA LYS A 89 17.89 25.37 -12.29
C LYS A 89 18.23 24.18 -13.18
N GLN A 90 19.44 24.13 -13.74
CA GLN A 90 19.88 23.05 -14.61
C GLN A 90 19.88 21.68 -13.89
N THR A 91 20.44 21.58 -12.68
CA THR A 91 20.59 20.30 -11.98
C THR A 91 19.37 19.89 -11.14
N CYS A 92 18.66 20.83 -10.52
CA CYS A 92 17.53 20.56 -9.64
C CYS A 92 16.19 20.47 -10.39
N LEU A 93 15.95 21.37 -11.35
CA LEU A 93 14.66 21.48 -12.04
C LEU A 93 14.69 20.81 -13.42
N GLU A 94 15.74 21.06 -14.21
CA GLU A 94 15.90 20.47 -15.55
C GLU A 94 16.58 19.08 -15.54
N GLY A 95 17.00 18.59 -14.37
CA GLY A 95 17.58 17.25 -14.18
C GLY A 95 18.93 17.00 -14.87
N LYS A 96 19.62 18.07 -15.34
CA LYS A 96 20.90 17.98 -16.06
C LYS A 96 22.03 17.60 -15.11
N ILE A 97 22.75 16.53 -15.46
CA ILE A 97 23.96 16.10 -14.77
C ILE A 97 25.11 17.02 -15.18
N ILE A 98 25.51 17.93 -14.30
CA ILE A 98 26.71 18.74 -14.48
C ILE A 98 27.91 17.96 -13.95
N THR A 99 28.79 17.52 -14.86
CA THR A 99 30.10 16.94 -14.51
C THR A 99 31.14 18.05 -14.39
N GLN A 100 31.77 18.19 -13.22
CA GLN A 100 32.96 19.02 -13.07
C GLN A 100 34.22 18.15 -12.97
N ASN A 101 35.26 18.58 -13.68
CA ASN A 101 36.59 18.00 -13.60
C ASN A 101 37.33 18.61 -12.41
N LEU A 102 37.58 17.81 -11.37
CA LEU A 102 38.41 18.18 -10.24
C LEU A 102 39.81 17.60 -10.45
N ILE A 103 40.83 18.43 -10.19
CA ILE A 103 42.28 18.11 -10.21
C ILE A 103 42.75 17.44 -11.51
N GLY A 104 43.37 18.24 -12.40
CA GLY A 104 44.10 17.74 -13.58
C GLY A 104 43.26 16.99 -14.64
N GLY A 105 41.93 16.95 -14.50
CA GLY A 105 41.04 16.20 -15.40
C GLY A 105 40.87 14.71 -15.07
N GLN A 106 41.43 14.22 -13.96
CA GLN A 106 41.39 12.79 -13.61
C GLN A 106 40.13 12.37 -12.82
N ILE A 107 39.45 13.31 -12.14
CA ILE A 107 38.23 13.02 -11.36
C ILE A 107 37.05 13.82 -11.92
N THR A 108 36.04 13.11 -12.44
CA THR A 108 34.74 13.68 -12.81
C THR A 108 33.74 13.53 -11.66
N ALA A 109 33.38 14.63 -11.01
CA ALA A 109 32.36 14.65 -9.97
C ALA A 109 30.99 15.04 -10.57
N GLN A 110 29.95 14.25 -10.30
CA GLN A 110 28.56 14.64 -10.54
C GLN A 110 28.04 15.39 -9.31
N LEU A 111 27.79 16.70 -9.45
CA LEU A 111 27.35 17.54 -8.35
C LEU A 111 25.81 17.52 -8.27
N GLY A 112 25.27 16.99 -7.17
CA GLY A 112 23.82 16.86 -6.96
C GLY A 112 23.16 18.15 -6.44
N CYS A 113 21.85 18.29 -6.67
CA CYS A 113 21.06 19.48 -6.29
C CYS A 113 21.29 19.96 -4.85
N SER A 114 21.27 19.04 -3.88
CA SER A 114 21.44 19.36 -2.45
C SER A 114 22.79 20.02 -2.12
N LEU A 115 23.84 19.75 -2.91
CA LEU A 115 25.13 20.42 -2.75
C LEU A 115 25.07 21.87 -3.24
N TYR A 116 24.45 22.13 -4.40
CA TYR A 116 24.25 23.50 -4.89
C TYR A 116 23.37 24.32 -3.94
N CYS A 117 22.31 23.75 -3.38
CA CYS A 117 21.49 24.38 -2.33
C CYS A 117 22.32 24.76 -1.09
N ASN A 118 23.25 23.90 -0.65
CA ASN A 118 24.11 24.18 0.49
C ASN A 118 25.16 25.25 0.18
N GLU A 119 25.79 25.22 -0.99
CA GLU A 119 26.78 26.24 -1.38
C GLU A 119 26.14 27.62 -1.64
N TYR A 120 24.93 27.68 -2.19
CA TYR A 120 24.19 28.93 -2.34
C TYR A 120 23.83 29.55 -0.98
N ASN A 121 23.38 28.72 -0.02
CA ASN A 121 23.16 29.15 1.37
C ASN A 121 24.43 29.71 2.03
N LYS A 122 25.58 29.04 1.87
CA LYS A 122 26.87 29.53 2.37
C LYS A 122 27.26 30.85 1.70
N PHE A 123 27.09 30.95 0.39
CA PHE A 123 27.36 32.15 -0.41
C PHE A 123 26.55 33.35 0.09
N LEU A 124 25.23 33.22 0.25
CA LEU A 124 24.38 34.31 0.78
C LEU A 124 24.79 34.73 2.19
N ARG A 125 25.02 33.76 3.10
CA ARG A 125 25.44 34.05 4.50
C ARG A 125 26.79 34.78 4.56
N SER A 126 27.79 34.27 3.85
CA SER A 126 29.12 34.89 3.77
C SER A 126 29.04 36.31 3.18
N ARG A 127 28.22 36.52 2.14
CA ARG A 127 28.05 37.84 1.52
C ARG A 127 27.30 38.81 2.43
N LYS A 128 26.30 38.35 3.19
CA LYS A 128 25.62 39.14 4.24
C LYS A 128 26.59 39.63 5.32
N GLU A 129 27.47 38.76 5.80
CA GLU A 129 28.52 39.14 6.78
C GLU A 129 29.50 40.17 6.21
N CYS A 130 29.93 40.00 4.96
CA CYS A 130 30.83 40.95 4.30
C CYS A 130 30.15 42.31 4.09
N TYR A 131 28.91 42.34 3.59
CA TYR A 131 28.10 43.56 3.47
C TYR A 131 27.93 44.26 4.84
N GLY A 132 27.56 43.49 5.87
CA GLY A 132 27.38 44.01 7.23
C GLY A 132 28.68 44.47 7.90
N LYS A 133 29.86 43.99 7.49
CA LYS A 133 31.17 44.56 7.86
C LYS A 133 31.45 45.83 7.06
N TYR A 134 31.26 45.78 5.75
CA TYR A 134 31.54 46.88 4.83
C TYR A 134 30.79 48.17 5.16
N ILE A 135 29.46 48.08 5.31
CA ILE A 135 28.59 49.22 5.67
C ILE A 135 29.05 49.86 7.00
N ARG A 136 29.40 49.06 8.00
CA ARG A 136 29.91 49.56 9.29
C ARG A 136 31.29 50.22 9.20
N ASN A 137 32.12 49.87 8.22
CA ASN A 137 33.43 50.50 8.03
C ASN A 137 33.31 51.79 7.19
N CYS A 138 32.51 51.80 6.13
CA CYS A 138 32.21 52.99 5.31
C CYS A 138 31.59 54.14 6.16
N ILE A 139 30.77 53.82 7.16
CA ILE A 139 30.24 54.79 8.14
C ILE A 139 31.30 55.26 9.16
N LYS A 140 32.35 54.47 9.42
CA LYS A 140 33.36 54.75 10.46
C LYS A 140 34.60 55.48 9.96
N GLU A 141 35.02 55.22 8.73
CA GLU A 141 36.28 55.71 8.18
C GLU A 141 36.07 56.96 7.30
N ASN A 142 35.10 57.82 7.63
CA ASN A 142 34.91 59.10 6.96
C ASN A 142 36.08 60.05 7.31
N PRO A 143 36.95 60.48 6.36
CA PRO A 143 38.18 61.21 6.68
C PRO A 143 37.98 62.68 7.11
N LEU A 144 36.75 63.18 7.16
CA LEU A 144 36.43 64.55 7.53
C LEU A 144 36.04 64.64 9.00
N ASP A 145 36.87 65.34 9.78
CA ASP A 145 36.81 65.42 11.24
C ASP A 145 35.65 66.31 11.72
N GLN A 146 34.42 65.77 11.68
CA GLN A 146 33.25 66.32 12.35
C GLN A 146 32.13 65.30 12.55
N LYS A 147 31.27 65.59 13.54
CA LYS A 147 30.18 64.74 14.02
C LYS A 147 29.26 64.27 12.88
N SER A 148 29.29 62.96 12.58
CA SER A 148 28.23 62.21 11.88
C SER A 148 27.54 63.00 10.77
N ASP A 149 28.28 63.33 9.71
CA ASP A 149 27.77 64.09 8.56
C ASP A 149 26.47 63.46 8.01
N PRO A 150 25.31 64.16 8.10
CA PRO A 150 24.05 63.64 7.57
C PRO A 150 24.09 63.37 6.07
N THR A 151 24.98 64.05 5.34
CA THR A 151 25.11 63.96 3.89
C THR A 151 25.60 62.59 3.44
N LEU A 152 26.66 62.06 4.07
CA LEU A 152 27.17 60.71 3.76
C LEU A 152 26.13 59.62 4.01
N GLN A 153 25.36 59.71 5.11
CA GLN A 153 24.28 58.75 5.38
C GLN A 153 23.18 58.87 4.32
N ALA A 154 22.76 60.09 3.97
CA ALA A 154 21.77 60.32 2.91
C ALA A 154 22.23 59.79 1.54
N ASP A 155 23.52 59.91 1.21
CA ASP A 155 24.11 59.36 -0.01
C ASP A 155 24.19 57.83 0.01
N MET A 156 24.54 57.21 1.15
CA MET A 156 24.43 55.76 1.33
C MET A 156 22.99 55.28 1.13
N ASP A 157 22.02 55.99 1.71
CA ASP A 157 20.61 55.66 1.64
C ASP A 157 20.04 55.87 0.23
N ALA A 158 20.56 56.85 -0.52
CA ALA A 158 20.25 57.09 -1.93
C ALA A 158 20.86 56.01 -2.83
N THR A 159 22.11 55.63 -2.62
CA THR A 159 22.80 54.55 -3.33
C THR A 159 22.12 53.19 -3.08
N ILE A 160 21.69 52.90 -1.86
CA ILE A 160 20.90 51.70 -1.54
C ILE A 160 19.52 51.73 -2.22
N ARG A 161 18.86 52.89 -2.30
CA ARG A 161 17.60 53.06 -3.08
C ARG A 161 17.83 52.86 -4.59
N GLN A 162 18.93 53.37 -5.14
CA GLN A 162 19.33 53.13 -6.53
C GLN A 162 19.53 51.63 -6.79
N MET A 163 20.17 50.89 -5.87
CA MET A 163 20.29 49.43 -5.96
C MET A 163 18.95 48.69 -5.83
N LYS A 164 18.08 49.03 -4.87
CA LYS A 164 16.73 48.43 -4.74
C LYS A 164 15.94 48.53 -6.05
N ASN A 165 16.03 49.67 -6.73
CA ASN A 165 15.39 49.90 -8.02
C ASN A 165 16.10 49.16 -9.18
N LYS A 166 17.44 49.27 -9.29
CA LYS A 166 18.25 48.65 -10.36
C LYS A 166 18.12 47.13 -10.43
N TYR A 167 17.92 46.48 -9.29
CA TYR A 167 17.70 45.03 -9.19
C TYR A 167 16.25 44.63 -8.92
N ASN A 168 15.32 45.59 -9.08
CA ASN A 168 13.88 45.36 -9.07
C ASN A 168 13.33 44.64 -7.83
N CYS A 169 13.87 44.95 -6.64
CA CYS A 169 13.54 44.27 -5.38
C CYS A 169 12.26 44.81 -4.70
N GLY A 170 11.82 46.03 -5.06
CA GLY A 170 10.61 46.64 -4.49
C GLY A 170 10.60 46.67 -2.95
N ASN A 171 9.47 46.30 -2.37
CA ASN A 171 9.26 46.22 -0.92
C ASN A 171 9.90 44.97 -0.29
N ASP A 172 10.29 43.96 -1.08
CA ASP A 172 10.80 42.68 -0.57
C ASP A 172 12.20 42.81 0.04
N CYS A 173 12.89 43.93 -0.27
CA CYS A 173 14.11 44.36 0.40
C CYS A 173 13.84 45.26 1.63
N GLY A 174 12.63 45.25 2.19
CA GLY A 174 12.24 46.08 3.34
C GLY A 174 11.49 47.34 2.94
N GLU A 175 10.75 47.91 3.90
CA GLU A 175 9.70 48.91 3.68
C GLU A 175 10.16 50.20 2.96
N PRO A 176 9.22 51.01 2.41
CA PRO A 176 9.47 52.33 1.81
C PRO A 176 10.07 53.37 2.78
N GLY A 177 11.33 53.17 3.16
CA GLY A 177 12.05 53.91 4.19
C GLY A 177 13.24 53.14 4.76
N GLU A 178 13.29 51.81 4.62
CA GLU A 178 14.42 51.02 5.09
C GLU A 178 15.63 51.11 4.16
N HIS A 179 16.75 51.60 4.70
CA HIS A 179 18.00 51.85 3.99
C HIS A 179 19.01 50.70 4.17
N ASN A 180 18.54 49.47 3.94
CA ASN A 180 19.35 48.26 4.15
C ASN A 180 18.98 47.17 3.12
N LEU A 181 19.97 46.39 2.67
CA LEU A 181 19.79 45.24 1.76
C LEU A 181 19.81 43.88 2.49
N ASN A 182 19.77 43.88 3.83
CA ASN A 182 19.83 42.68 4.69
C ASN A 182 18.82 41.58 4.33
N LEU A 183 17.67 41.93 3.76
CA LEU A 183 16.63 41.01 3.30
C LEU A 183 16.96 40.36 1.94
N PHE A 184 17.72 41.01 1.06
CA PHE A 184 18.20 40.43 -0.22
C PHE A 184 19.16 39.23 -0.02
N PHE A 185 19.62 39.00 1.21
CA PHE A 185 20.40 37.83 1.60
C PHE A 185 19.58 36.75 2.33
N ASN A 186 18.25 36.89 2.40
CA ASN A 186 17.35 35.89 2.96
C ASN A 186 16.87 34.92 1.86
N PRO A 187 17.36 33.67 1.81
CA PRO A 187 17.04 32.71 0.74
C PRO A 187 15.55 32.36 0.63
N ASN A 188 14.74 32.65 1.65
CA ASN A 188 13.31 32.36 1.66
C ASN A 188 12.45 33.36 0.86
N ILE A 189 12.99 34.51 0.45
CA ILE A 189 12.19 35.55 -0.24
C ILE A 189 11.98 35.16 -1.71
N LEU A 190 10.76 34.73 -2.03
CA LEU A 190 10.40 34.13 -3.32
C LEU A 190 10.75 34.99 -4.54
N SER A 191 10.43 36.28 -4.51
CA SER A 191 10.71 37.22 -5.62
C SER A 191 12.20 37.42 -5.89
N GLN A 192 13.04 37.25 -4.86
CA GLN A 192 14.48 37.45 -4.93
C GLN A 192 15.24 36.14 -5.16
N HIS A 193 14.67 35.00 -4.77
CA HIS A 193 15.35 33.70 -4.70
C HIS A 193 14.52 32.56 -5.31
N GLU A 194 13.65 32.86 -6.30
CA GLU A 194 12.71 31.92 -6.93
C GLU A 194 13.32 30.54 -7.20
N THR A 195 14.47 30.49 -7.90
CA THR A 195 15.12 29.22 -8.25
C THR A 195 15.56 28.42 -7.03
N PHE A 196 16.00 29.08 -5.95
CA PHE A 196 16.33 28.42 -4.68
C PHE A 196 15.05 27.96 -3.95
N CYS A 197 14.02 28.80 -3.87
CA CYS A 197 12.73 28.45 -3.27
C CYS A 197 12.10 27.24 -3.96
N CYS A 198 12.22 27.14 -5.27
CA CYS A 198 11.78 25.97 -6.04
C CYS A 198 12.64 24.73 -5.80
N SER A 199 13.97 24.87 -5.90
CA SER A 199 14.91 23.75 -5.89
C SER A 199 15.16 23.15 -4.50
N CYS A 200 15.21 24.01 -3.48
CA CYS A 200 15.84 23.69 -2.20
C CYS A 200 14.85 23.67 -1.03
N ILE A 201 13.81 24.52 -1.06
CA ILE A 201 12.78 24.54 -0.02
C ILE A 201 11.83 23.35 -0.17
N ASN A 202 11.84 22.47 0.83
CA ASN A 202 11.09 21.22 0.83
C ASN A 202 10.53 20.84 2.23
N THR A 203 10.49 21.77 3.20
CA THR A 203 9.89 21.53 4.53
C THR A 203 8.49 22.14 4.63
N VAL A 204 7.65 21.57 5.49
CA VAL A 204 6.23 21.98 5.66
C VAL A 204 6.10 23.42 6.16
N GLY A 205 7.03 23.90 7.00
CA GLY A 205 7.04 25.27 7.52
C GLY A 205 7.36 26.25 6.41
N ASP A 206 8.56 26.11 5.84
CA ASP A 206 9.06 26.98 4.76
C ASP A 206 8.11 27.01 3.55
N ILE A 207 7.51 25.87 3.15
CA ILE A 207 6.55 25.85 2.02
C ILE A 207 5.30 26.67 2.34
N LYS A 208 4.79 26.62 3.58
CA LYS A 208 3.65 27.46 3.99
C LYS A 208 4.01 28.94 4.06
N GLU A 209 5.19 29.26 4.59
CA GLU A 209 5.70 30.63 4.72
C GLU A 209 5.91 31.30 3.35
N ILE A 210 6.44 30.55 2.37
CA ILE A 210 6.91 31.10 1.09
C ILE A 210 5.85 30.97 -0.04
N PHE A 211 5.01 29.93 0.01
CA PHE A 211 4.03 29.61 -1.04
C PHE A 211 2.58 29.55 -0.53
N GLY A 212 2.35 29.79 0.76
CA GLY A 212 1.02 30.10 1.27
C GLY A 212 0.49 31.44 0.73
N LYS A 213 -0.64 31.86 1.25
CA LYS A 213 -1.17 33.21 1.08
C LYS A 213 -1.03 33.98 2.40
N ASP A 214 -1.16 35.30 2.33
CA ASP A 214 -1.18 36.17 3.50
C ASP A 214 -2.43 35.97 4.39
N ASP A 215 -3.47 35.26 3.89
CA ASP A 215 -4.57 34.78 4.71
C ASP A 215 -4.20 33.52 5.51
N ASN A 216 -4.28 33.62 6.85
CA ASN A 216 -3.99 32.54 7.81
C ASN A 216 -4.90 31.30 7.70
N GLU A 217 -5.76 31.20 6.67
CA GLU A 217 -6.58 30.02 6.36
C GLU A 217 -5.94 29.07 5.31
N SER A 218 -4.94 29.52 4.53
CA SER A 218 -4.38 28.73 3.40
C SER A 218 -3.82 27.36 3.82
N SER A 219 -4.27 26.29 3.14
CA SER A 219 -3.84 24.92 3.47
C SER A 219 -2.41 24.61 3.01
N TYR A 220 -1.78 23.58 3.61
CA TYR A 220 -0.48 23.09 3.13
C TYR A 220 -0.56 22.55 1.70
N ILE A 221 -1.71 22.00 1.30
CA ILE A 221 -1.91 21.45 -0.04
C ILE A 221 -1.96 22.59 -1.07
N ASP A 222 -2.61 23.71 -0.76
CA ASP A 222 -2.63 24.87 -1.66
C ASP A 222 -1.25 25.53 -1.75
N ALA A 223 -0.48 25.57 -0.64
CA ALA A 223 0.92 26.00 -0.67
C ALA A 223 1.81 25.08 -1.55
N ILE A 224 1.57 23.76 -1.54
CA ILE A 224 2.24 22.83 -2.49
C ILE A 224 1.82 23.12 -3.94
N LEU A 225 0.53 23.33 -4.21
CA LEU A 225 0.05 23.64 -5.57
C LEU A 225 0.61 24.98 -6.08
N ASN A 226 0.73 25.97 -5.19
CA ASN A 226 1.37 27.25 -5.48
C ASN A 226 2.87 27.07 -5.78
N LYS A 227 3.63 26.31 -4.95
CA LYS A 227 5.02 25.95 -5.26
C LYS A 227 5.12 25.35 -6.66
N LEU A 228 4.36 24.28 -6.94
CA LEU A 228 4.45 23.57 -8.21
C LEU A 228 4.08 24.46 -9.42
N SER A 229 3.15 25.40 -9.26
CA SER A 229 2.73 26.33 -10.33
C SER A 229 3.70 27.48 -10.59
N THR A 230 4.30 28.03 -9.53
CA THR A 230 5.39 29.01 -9.64
C THR A 230 6.59 28.34 -10.32
N CYS A 231 7.05 27.24 -9.75
CA CYS A 231 8.23 26.47 -10.16
C CYS A 231 8.05 25.67 -11.46
N ALA A 232 6.85 25.66 -12.03
CA ALA A 232 6.55 24.98 -13.29
C ALA A 232 7.43 25.53 -14.43
N ILE A 233 8.27 24.66 -15.00
CA ILE A 233 9.10 24.99 -16.17
C ILE A 233 8.18 25.41 -17.33
N LYS A 234 8.41 26.62 -17.82
CA LYS A 234 7.79 27.24 -18.99
C LYS A 234 8.85 27.46 -20.08
N ASP A 235 8.41 27.62 -21.31
CA ASP A 235 9.24 28.05 -22.43
C ASP A 235 8.38 28.87 -23.40
N ASP A 236 8.74 30.13 -23.63
CA ASP A 236 7.95 31.06 -24.44
C ASP A 236 8.02 30.74 -25.94
N THR A 237 9.01 29.95 -26.40
CA THR A 237 9.02 29.40 -27.77
C THR A 237 7.90 28.38 -28.01
N LEU A 238 7.30 27.87 -26.93
CA LEU A 238 6.15 26.98 -26.96
C LEU A 238 4.79 27.71 -26.82
N ASP A 239 4.77 29.03 -26.64
CA ASP A 239 3.50 29.77 -26.56
C ASP A 239 2.80 29.77 -27.93
N GLY A 240 1.52 29.40 -27.94
CA GLY A 240 0.66 29.46 -29.11
C GLY A 240 -0.02 30.81 -29.32
N ALA A 241 0.09 31.74 -28.36
CA ALA A 241 -0.49 33.08 -28.43
C ALA A 241 0.56 34.14 -28.76
N LYS A 242 0.16 35.15 -29.52
CA LYS A 242 0.97 36.34 -29.81
C LYS A 242 0.32 37.55 -29.16
N ASN A 243 1.01 38.16 -28.19
CA ASN A 243 0.51 39.27 -27.37
C ASN A 243 -0.90 38.97 -26.78
N GLY A 244 -1.12 37.73 -26.32
CA GLY A 244 -2.40 37.27 -25.76
C GLY A 244 -3.52 37.01 -26.79
N LYS A 245 -3.25 37.09 -28.09
CA LYS A 245 -4.19 36.78 -29.19
C LYS A 245 -3.85 35.44 -29.85
N ILE A 246 -4.85 34.82 -30.47
CA ILE A 246 -4.79 33.49 -31.09
C ILE A 246 -4.92 33.61 -32.60
N LYS A 247 -4.11 32.85 -33.34
CA LYS A 247 -4.20 32.75 -34.80
C LYS A 247 -5.42 31.94 -35.20
N THR A 248 -6.26 32.49 -36.08
CA THR A 248 -7.42 31.79 -36.67
C THR A 248 -7.03 31.08 -37.97
N ASN A 249 -7.86 30.12 -38.41
CA ASN A 249 -7.68 29.47 -39.72
C ASN A 249 -7.73 30.42 -40.94
N SER A 250 -8.22 31.65 -40.75
CA SER A 250 -8.25 32.74 -41.74
C SER A 250 -6.96 33.56 -41.79
N GLY A 251 -6.02 33.32 -40.86
CA GLY A 251 -4.79 34.10 -40.71
C GLY A 251 -4.93 35.35 -39.84
N ASN A 252 -6.13 35.68 -39.35
CA ASN A 252 -6.38 36.82 -38.46
C ASN A 252 -6.03 36.50 -36.99
N ASP A 253 -5.59 37.53 -36.25
CA ASP A 253 -5.25 37.46 -34.82
C ASP A 253 -6.45 37.87 -33.96
N THR A 254 -7.06 36.91 -33.26
CA THR A 254 -8.33 37.08 -32.54
C THR A 254 -8.14 36.98 -31.03
N ASP A 255 -8.92 37.76 -30.29
CA ASP A 255 -8.98 37.71 -28.83
C ASP A 255 -9.53 36.35 -28.34
N ILE A 256 -8.92 35.77 -27.30
CA ILE A 256 -9.24 34.46 -26.72
C ILE A 256 -10.73 34.33 -26.35
N CYS A 257 -11.36 35.41 -25.90
CA CYS A 257 -12.74 35.44 -25.48
C CYS A 257 -13.72 35.65 -26.66
N LYS A 258 -13.21 35.98 -27.86
CA LYS A 258 -14.00 36.20 -29.09
C LYS A 258 -13.96 35.03 -30.09
N ILE A 259 -12.93 34.18 -30.05
CA ILE A 259 -12.75 33.03 -30.98
C ILE A 259 -13.97 32.09 -31.06
N HIS A 260 -14.21 31.54 -32.25
CA HIS A 260 -15.40 30.78 -32.63
C HIS A 260 -15.04 29.43 -33.30
N TYR A 261 -15.99 28.48 -33.39
CA TYR A 261 -15.71 27.15 -33.96
C TYR A 261 -15.41 27.18 -35.47
N THR A 262 -15.75 28.28 -36.15
CA THR A 262 -15.40 28.56 -37.54
C THR A 262 -13.90 28.81 -37.72
N ASP A 263 -13.19 29.18 -36.65
CA ASP A 263 -11.79 29.61 -36.66
C ASP A 263 -10.81 28.43 -36.50
N SER A 264 -11.36 27.23 -36.26
CA SER A 264 -10.68 25.95 -36.15
C SER A 264 -9.95 25.60 -37.45
N PHE A 265 -8.67 25.23 -37.33
CA PHE A 265 -7.87 24.68 -38.43
C PHE A 265 -8.40 23.29 -38.86
N LEU A 266 -9.04 22.56 -37.95
CA LEU A 266 -9.82 21.34 -38.20
C LEU A 266 -11.25 21.68 -38.63
N LYS A 267 -11.40 22.30 -39.82
CA LYS A 267 -12.71 22.55 -40.42
C LYS A 267 -13.54 21.26 -40.50
N GLY A 268 -14.82 21.37 -40.11
CA GLY A 268 -15.77 20.27 -40.16
C GLY A 268 -16.37 20.08 -41.56
N LYS A 269 -16.59 18.84 -41.97
CA LYS A 269 -17.31 18.47 -43.20
C LYS A 269 -18.75 19.00 -43.13
N GLU A 270 -19.42 19.05 -44.28
CA GLU A 270 -20.84 19.50 -44.37
C GLU A 270 -21.77 18.78 -43.38
N THR A 271 -21.59 17.47 -43.19
CA THR A 271 -22.35 16.65 -42.23
C THR A 271 -22.05 16.94 -40.76
N CYS A 272 -21.01 17.73 -40.46
CA CYS A 272 -20.54 18.09 -39.12
C CYS A 272 -20.22 19.59 -38.96
N ILE A 273 -20.92 20.47 -39.69
CA ILE A 273 -20.81 21.94 -39.56
C ILE A 273 -21.09 22.42 -38.11
N GLY A 274 -21.88 21.65 -37.35
CA GLY A 274 -22.35 22.00 -36.01
C GLY A 274 -21.27 22.17 -34.93
N ILE A 275 -21.77 22.62 -33.77
CA ILE A 275 -20.98 22.90 -32.56
C ILE A 275 -20.35 21.61 -32.00
N PRO A 276 -19.01 21.58 -31.79
CA PRO A 276 -18.34 20.51 -31.05
C PRO A 276 -18.94 20.33 -29.65
N CYS A 277 -19.06 19.08 -29.19
CA CYS A 277 -19.55 18.76 -27.84
C CYS A 277 -20.96 19.32 -27.53
N ASN A 278 -21.82 19.52 -28.53
CA ASN A 278 -23.18 20.01 -28.30
C ASN A 278 -24.02 19.01 -27.48
N ASN A 279 -24.80 19.50 -26.51
CA ASN A 279 -25.67 18.74 -25.61
C ASN A 279 -24.99 17.57 -24.86
N TYR A 280 -23.66 17.57 -24.75
CA TYR A 280 -22.87 16.41 -24.34
C TYR A 280 -23.13 15.98 -22.88
N TYR A 281 -23.57 16.91 -22.04
CA TYR A 281 -23.89 16.69 -20.62
C TYR A 281 -25.38 16.36 -20.34
N GLN A 282 -26.26 16.27 -21.36
CA GLN A 282 -27.70 16.02 -21.14
C GLN A 282 -28.02 14.58 -20.69
N LYS A 283 -27.26 13.58 -21.16
CA LYS A 283 -27.44 12.17 -20.75
C LYS A 283 -26.69 11.92 -19.45
N LYS A 284 -27.34 11.34 -18.43
CA LYS A 284 -26.69 10.99 -17.15
C LYS A 284 -25.52 10.01 -17.33
N LYS A 285 -24.59 10.02 -16.38
CA LYS A 285 -23.50 9.05 -16.14
C LYS A 285 -23.35 8.88 -14.63
N GLU A 286 -22.74 7.77 -14.22
CA GLU A 286 -22.46 7.43 -12.84
C GLU A 286 -20.95 7.27 -12.62
N TRP A 287 -20.53 7.22 -11.35
CA TRP A 287 -19.14 7.01 -10.96
C TRP A 287 -18.67 5.59 -11.30
N ILE A 288 -17.69 5.47 -12.21
CA ILE A 288 -17.15 4.17 -12.63
C ILE A 288 -15.90 3.85 -11.81
N CYS A 289 -16.02 2.90 -10.87
CA CYS A 289 -14.94 2.47 -9.99
C CYS A 289 -14.38 1.07 -10.32
N ASP A 290 -14.86 0.43 -11.39
CA ASP A 290 -14.47 -0.94 -11.79
C ASP A 290 -14.17 -0.99 -13.29
N SER A 291 -13.05 -1.61 -13.66
CA SER A 291 -12.52 -1.70 -15.03
C SER A 291 -13.25 -2.70 -15.95
N LYS A 292 -14.52 -3.02 -15.69
CA LYS A 292 -15.36 -3.78 -16.62
C LYS A 292 -15.73 -2.87 -17.81
N LYS A 293 -15.43 -3.31 -19.04
CA LYS A 293 -15.78 -2.57 -20.27
C LYS A 293 -17.28 -2.26 -20.31
N GLN A 294 -17.62 -0.98 -20.17
CA GLN A 294 -18.96 -0.47 -20.43
C GLN A 294 -19.26 -0.51 -21.94
N ILE A 295 -20.54 -0.50 -22.32
CA ILE A 295 -20.98 -0.51 -23.73
C ILE A 295 -20.44 0.73 -24.48
N SER A 296 -20.27 1.86 -23.79
CA SER A 296 -19.68 3.09 -24.35
C SER A 296 -18.14 3.15 -24.26
N GLY A 297 -17.51 2.13 -23.65
CA GLY A 297 -16.06 1.92 -23.67
C GLY A 297 -15.23 2.74 -22.69
N GLU A 298 -15.83 3.54 -21.79
CA GLU A 298 -15.07 4.21 -20.73
C GLU A 298 -14.58 3.24 -19.66
N GLN A 299 -13.29 3.33 -19.33
CA GLN A 299 -12.64 2.52 -18.30
C GLN A 299 -11.44 3.27 -17.69
N LEU A 300 -11.02 2.85 -16.50
CA LEU A 300 -9.74 3.26 -15.93
C LEU A 300 -8.59 2.49 -16.61
N LYS A 301 -7.44 3.14 -16.82
CA LYS A 301 -6.25 2.51 -17.42
C LYS A 301 -5.67 1.43 -16.49
N THR A 302 -4.93 0.48 -17.07
CA THR A 302 -4.23 -0.58 -16.33
C THR A 302 -3.43 -0.03 -15.15
N GLY A 303 -3.58 -0.64 -13.97
CA GLY A 303 -2.96 -0.19 -12.73
C GLY A 303 -3.75 0.85 -11.93
N TRP A 304 -4.86 1.40 -12.47
CA TRP A 304 -5.77 2.31 -11.74
C TRP A 304 -7.04 1.64 -11.22
N SER A 305 -7.29 0.37 -11.57
CA SER A 305 -8.39 -0.46 -11.07
C SER A 305 -7.97 -1.94 -11.07
N ASP A 306 -8.01 -2.60 -9.91
CA ASP A 306 -7.87 -4.05 -9.75
C ASP A 306 -9.13 -4.75 -9.19
N GLY A 307 -10.21 -3.99 -8.96
CA GLY A 307 -11.47 -4.46 -8.37
C GLY A 307 -11.52 -4.39 -6.83
N THR A 308 -10.38 -4.49 -6.15
CA THR A 308 -10.26 -4.28 -4.69
C THR A 308 -9.73 -2.89 -4.34
N LYS A 309 -8.84 -2.35 -5.20
CA LYS A 309 -8.26 -1.01 -5.14
C LYS A 309 -8.54 -0.34 -6.48
N SER A 310 -9.10 0.86 -6.44
CA SER A 310 -9.49 1.55 -7.66
C SER A 310 -9.58 3.05 -7.46
N ALA A 311 -9.30 3.82 -8.52
CA ALA A 311 -9.86 5.16 -8.65
C ALA A 311 -11.38 5.08 -8.92
N CYS A 312 -12.09 6.19 -8.84
CA CYS A 312 -13.44 6.31 -9.39
C CYS A 312 -13.43 7.41 -10.46
N LEU A 313 -13.88 7.11 -11.68
CA LEU A 313 -13.92 8.04 -12.80
C LEU A 313 -15.18 8.93 -12.71
N PRO A 314 -15.06 10.27 -12.58
CA PRO A 314 -16.20 11.16 -12.40
C PRO A 314 -17.18 11.15 -13.59
N PRO A 315 -18.49 11.31 -13.35
CA PRO A 315 -19.49 11.53 -14.41
C PRO A 315 -19.17 12.72 -15.31
N ARG A 316 -18.52 13.76 -14.76
CA ARG A 316 -18.06 14.96 -15.48
C ARG A 316 -16.91 14.64 -16.43
N THR A 317 -15.85 13.98 -15.96
CA THR A 317 -14.69 13.63 -16.82
C THR A 317 -15.09 12.72 -17.99
N GLN A 318 -16.05 11.81 -17.80
CA GLN A 318 -16.65 11.00 -18.88
C GLN A 318 -17.33 11.84 -19.99
N ARG A 319 -17.58 13.13 -19.73
CA ARG A 319 -18.22 14.12 -20.61
C ARG A 319 -17.32 15.32 -20.94
N LEU A 320 -16.02 15.24 -20.63
CA LEU A 320 -15.07 16.30 -20.96
C LEU A 320 -15.04 16.55 -22.48
N CYS A 321 -15.20 17.81 -22.90
CA CYS A 321 -15.12 18.18 -24.30
C CYS A 321 -13.67 18.12 -24.83
N LEU A 322 -13.42 17.21 -25.77
CA LEU A 322 -12.12 17.01 -26.42
C LEU A 322 -11.95 17.82 -27.74
N GLY A 323 -12.86 18.75 -28.02
CA GLY A 323 -12.85 19.58 -29.24
C GLY A 323 -12.99 18.76 -30.53
N ARG A 324 -12.38 19.23 -31.63
CA ARG A 324 -12.35 18.50 -32.91
C ARG A 324 -11.10 17.62 -33.10
N ILE A 325 -10.11 17.70 -32.21
CA ILE A 325 -8.84 16.97 -32.36
C ILE A 325 -9.10 15.46 -32.44
N TYR A 326 -9.89 14.88 -31.53
CA TYR A 326 -10.09 13.43 -31.49
C TYR A 326 -10.85 12.85 -32.71
N ASP A 327 -11.77 13.61 -33.31
CA ASP A 327 -12.71 13.10 -34.32
C ASP A 327 -12.02 12.76 -35.66
N ASN A 328 -12.33 11.59 -36.24
CA ASN A 328 -11.81 11.13 -37.53
C ASN A 328 -12.82 11.29 -38.68
N ASN A 329 -14.11 11.38 -38.36
CA ASN A 329 -15.21 11.35 -39.32
C ASN A 329 -15.62 12.76 -39.71
N CYS A 330 -15.64 13.70 -38.75
CA CYS A 330 -16.18 15.02 -38.94
C CYS A 330 -15.22 16.06 -39.54
N THR A 331 -13.90 15.82 -39.62
CA THR A 331 -12.94 16.84 -40.12
C THR A 331 -12.64 16.70 -41.62
N GLU A 332 -12.67 17.80 -42.37
CA GLU A 332 -12.18 17.88 -43.76
C GLU A 332 -10.65 17.82 -43.79
N LYS A 333 -10.04 18.70 -43.00
CA LYS A 333 -8.59 18.79 -42.82
C LYS A 333 -8.18 17.75 -41.80
N ARG A 334 -7.29 16.85 -42.22
CA ARG A 334 -6.72 15.82 -41.34
C ARG A 334 -5.86 16.44 -40.23
N ILE A 335 -5.64 15.69 -39.16
CA ILE A 335 -4.83 16.11 -38.00
C ILE A 335 -3.40 16.54 -38.39
N GLU A 336 -2.86 16.01 -39.48
CA GLU A 336 -1.56 16.38 -40.04
C GLU A 336 -1.39 17.90 -40.29
N ASN A 337 -2.47 18.67 -40.37
CA ASN A 337 -2.46 20.13 -40.51
C ASN A 337 -2.11 20.88 -39.21
N ILE A 338 -2.20 20.24 -38.05
CA ILE A 338 -1.84 20.81 -36.74
C ILE A 338 -0.37 20.47 -36.49
N ASP A 339 0.49 21.47 -36.69
CA ASP A 339 1.94 21.30 -36.79
C ASP A 339 2.71 22.51 -36.22
N THR A 340 2.06 23.34 -35.41
CA THR A 340 2.63 24.49 -34.69
C THR A 340 1.89 24.71 -33.36
N ASN A 341 2.54 25.41 -32.43
CA ASN A 341 1.97 25.78 -31.12
C ASN A 341 0.67 26.59 -31.29
N GLU A 342 0.66 27.56 -32.21
CA GLU A 342 -0.50 28.41 -32.52
C GLU A 342 -1.75 27.59 -32.89
N LYS A 343 -1.58 26.58 -33.75
CA LYS A 343 -2.69 25.74 -34.23
C LYS A 343 -3.19 24.78 -33.15
N LEU A 344 -2.27 24.19 -32.37
CA LEU A 344 -2.66 23.32 -31.26
C LEU A 344 -3.40 24.11 -30.16
N LEU A 345 -2.93 25.32 -29.84
CA LEU A 345 -3.58 26.18 -28.88
C LEU A 345 -4.98 26.63 -29.35
N ASN A 346 -5.13 26.99 -30.62
CA ASN A 346 -6.43 27.33 -31.22
C ASN A 346 -7.48 26.22 -30.98
N GLU A 347 -7.19 24.98 -31.34
CA GLU A 347 -8.13 23.86 -31.17
C GLU A 347 -8.46 23.56 -29.71
N LEU A 348 -7.48 23.67 -28.80
CA LEU A 348 -7.68 23.44 -27.36
C LEU A 348 -8.47 24.58 -26.68
N ILE A 349 -8.29 25.82 -27.13
CA ILE A 349 -9.09 26.99 -26.70
C ILE A 349 -10.54 26.86 -27.16
N ILE A 350 -10.76 26.34 -28.38
CA ILE A 350 -12.11 26.04 -28.88
C ILE A 350 -12.75 24.92 -28.05
N ALA A 351 -12.01 23.85 -27.72
CA ALA A 351 -12.50 22.79 -26.82
C ALA A 351 -12.90 23.34 -25.43
N ALA A 352 -12.02 24.13 -24.81
CA ALA A 352 -12.23 24.72 -23.49
C ALA A 352 -13.45 25.67 -23.43
N ARG A 353 -13.73 26.41 -24.51
CA ARG A 353 -14.94 27.25 -24.63
C ARG A 353 -16.23 26.45 -24.71
N PHE A 354 -16.22 25.30 -25.39
CA PHE A 354 -17.39 24.43 -25.40
C PHE A 354 -17.57 23.68 -24.08
N GLU A 355 -16.49 23.27 -23.41
CA GLU A 355 -16.55 22.74 -22.05
C GLU A 355 -17.22 23.75 -21.09
N GLY A 356 -16.72 25.00 -20.99
CA GLY A 356 -17.31 26.01 -20.11
C GLY A 356 -18.78 26.32 -20.43
N THR A 357 -19.14 26.38 -21.72
CA THR A 357 -20.54 26.53 -22.17
C THR A 357 -21.42 25.34 -21.75
N GLN A 358 -20.93 24.11 -21.86
CA GLN A 358 -21.69 22.92 -21.45
C GLN A 358 -21.77 22.81 -19.92
N LEU A 359 -20.73 23.19 -19.18
CA LEU A 359 -20.72 23.25 -17.72
C LEU A 359 -21.74 24.26 -17.19
N TYR A 360 -21.76 25.50 -17.71
CA TYR A 360 -22.79 26.48 -17.33
C TYR A 360 -24.20 25.93 -17.60
N ASN A 361 -24.41 25.35 -18.78
CA ASN A 361 -25.70 24.72 -19.11
C ASN A 361 -26.04 23.54 -18.20
N LYS A 362 -25.06 22.81 -17.66
CA LYS A 362 -25.29 21.64 -16.78
C LYS A 362 -25.59 22.03 -15.33
N TYR A 363 -24.90 23.05 -14.80
CA TYR A 363 -24.98 23.42 -13.38
C TYR A 363 -25.88 24.63 -13.10
N ILE A 364 -26.19 25.46 -14.10
CA ILE A 364 -27.13 26.59 -13.98
C ILE A 364 -28.42 26.28 -14.76
N THR A 365 -28.35 26.20 -16.10
CA THR A 365 -29.56 26.15 -16.97
C THR A 365 -30.40 24.88 -16.79
N HIS A 366 -29.75 23.73 -16.59
CA HIS A 366 -30.40 22.41 -16.49
C HIS A 366 -30.09 21.68 -15.16
N ASP A 367 -29.88 22.41 -14.06
CA ASP A 367 -29.81 21.74 -12.74
C ASP A 367 -31.19 21.12 -12.41
N GLN A 368 -31.16 19.90 -11.89
CA GLN A 368 -32.38 19.09 -11.72
C GLN A 368 -32.96 19.17 -10.30
N THR A 369 -32.17 19.64 -9.33
CA THR A 369 -32.58 19.78 -7.93
C THR A 369 -33.16 21.18 -7.71
N LYS A 370 -34.49 21.25 -7.57
CA LYS A 370 -35.23 22.52 -7.44
C LYS A 370 -34.86 23.39 -6.23
N ASN A 371 -34.14 22.82 -5.25
CA ASN A 371 -33.91 23.44 -3.94
C ASN A 371 -32.48 24.01 -3.74
N ARG A 372 -31.58 23.93 -4.74
CA ARG A 372 -30.24 24.55 -4.62
C ARG A 372 -30.32 26.06 -4.76
N THR A 373 -29.61 26.80 -3.91
CA THR A 373 -29.44 28.26 -4.08
C THR A 373 -28.61 28.58 -5.32
N GLU A 374 -28.69 29.81 -5.84
CA GLU A 374 -27.82 30.23 -6.95
C GLU A 374 -26.33 30.17 -6.54
N ASP A 375 -26.00 30.46 -5.27
CA ASP A 375 -24.63 30.33 -4.73
C ASP A 375 -24.13 28.88 -4.72
N GLU A 376 -24.98 27.91 -4.35
CA GLU A 376 -24.65 26.48 -4.41
C GLU A 376 -24.43 26.03 -5.86
N LYS A 377 -25.31 26.43 -6.80
CA LYS A 377 -25.13 26.16 -8.23
C LYS A 377 -23.85 26.78 -8.78
N MET A 378 -23.57 28.02 -8.41
CA MET A 378 -22.36 28.75 -8.79
C MET A 378 -21.11 28.02 -8.28
N LYS A 379 -21.04 27.66 -6.99
CA LYS A 379 -19.89 26.94 -6.43
C LYS A 379 -19.61 25.62 -7.16
N ARG A 380 -20.68 24.88 -7.50
CA ARG A 380 -20.59 23.61 -8.26
C ARG A 380 -20.06 23.81 -9.68
N LEU A 381 -20.56 24.83 -10.38
CA LEU A 381 -20.03 25.25 -11.68
C LEU A 381 -18.53 25.58 -11.59
N CYS A 382 -18.13 26.31 -10.56
CA CYS A 382 -16.74 26.73 -10.37
C CYS A 382 -15.80 25.56 -10.03
N ASN A 383 -16.22 24.61 -9.19
CA ASN A 383 -15.44 23.40 -8.95
C ASN A 383 -15.38 22.50 -10.20
N ALA A 384 -16.50 22.31 -10.91
CA ALA A 384 -16.51 21.57 -12.16
C ALA A 384 -15.61 22.22 -13.24
N ALA A 385 -15.57 23.55 -13.32
CA ALA A 385 -14.65 24.29 -14.20
C ALA A 385 -13.17 24.06 -13.83
N LYS A 386 -12.81 24.14 -12.54
CA LYS A 386 -11.47 23.82 -12.03
C LYS A 386 -11.05 22.39 -12.43
N TYR A 387 -11.91 21.40 -12.20
CA TYR A 387 -11.61 20.00 -12.49
C TYR A 387 -11.56 19.70 -14.00
N SER A 388 -12.48 20.24 -14.82
CA SER A 388 -12.44 20.03 -16.28
C SER A 388 -11.25 20.71 -16.96
N PHE A 389 -10.83 21.88 -16.48
CA PHE A 389 -9.57 22.50 -16.92
C PHE A 389 -8.36 21.59 -16.64
N ALA A 390 -8.28 21.01 -15.43
CA ALA A 390 -7.20 20.13 -15.05
C ALA A 390 -7.23 18.77 -15.77
N ASP A 391 -8.40 18.18 -16.01
CA ASP A 391 -8.55 16.95 -16.79
C ASP A 391 -8.20 17.15 -18.27
N LEU A 392 -8.51 18.31 -18.85
CA LEU A 392 -8.03 18.69 -20.18
C LEU A 392 -6.50 18.80 -20.17
N GLY A 393 -5.92 19.34 -19.09
CA GLY A 393 -4.49 19.32 -18.83
C GLY A 393 -3.90 17.91 -18.80
N ASP A 394 -4.55 16.94 -18.16
CA ASP A 394 -4.08 15.54 -18.15
C ASP A 394 -4.12 14.87 -19.51
N ILE A 395 -5.11 15.20 -20.34
CA ILE A 395 -5.19 14.74 -21.74
C ILE A 395 -4.06 15.37 -22.56
N VAL A 396 -3.82 16.68 -22.42
CA VAL A 396 -2.73 17.36 -23.14
C VAL A 396 -1.36 16.85 -22.69
N LYS A 397 -1.12 16.70 -21.38
CA LYS A 397 0.14 16.20 -20.79
C LYS A 397 0.37 14.70 -21.04
N GLY A 398 -0.68 13.92 -21.27
CA GLY A 398 -0.62 12.45 -21.37
C GLY A 398 -0.71 11.72 -20.02
N THR A 399 -0.90 12.46 -18.91
CA THR A 399 -1.00 11.93 -17.55
C THR A 399 -2.36 11.33 -17.20
N SER A 400 -3.37 11.46 -18.08
CA SER A 400 -4.74 10.97 -17.84
C SER A 400 -4.79 9.49 -17.45
N ILE A 401 -5.48 9.18 -16.36
CA ILE A 401 -5.55 7.83 -15.77
C ILE A 401 -6.70 6.97 -16.30
N TRP A 402 -7.51 7.51 -17.21
CA TRP A 402 -8.67 6.85 -17.80
C TRP A 402 -8.63 6.86 -19.33
N GLU A 403 -9.47 6.05 -19.95
CA GLU A 403 -9.57 5.96 -21.40
C GLU A 403 -10.95 5.51 -21.91
N ASN A 404 -11.25 5.90 -23.15
CA ASN A 404 -12.30 5.38 -24.01
C ASN A 404 -11.80 5.43 -25.47
N ASN A 405 -12.66 5.18 -26.46
CA ASN A 405 -12.25 5.22 -27.87
C ASN A 405 -11.81 6.63 -28.33
N ASP A 406 -12.42 7.67 -27.77
CA ASP A 406 -12.17 9.07 -28.13
C ASP A 406 -10.85 9.56 -27.56
N THR A 407 -10.61 9.37 -26.25
CA THR A 407 -9.34 9.74 -25.60
C THR A 407 -8.16 8.92 -26.11
N ARG A 408 -8.33 7.63 -26.47
CA ARG A 408 -7.31 6.85 -27.19
C ARG A 408 -6.99 7.40 -28.57
N THR A 409 -7.93 8.09 -29.21
CA THR A 409 -7.72 8.72 -30.53
C THR A 409 -7.11 10.11 -30.38
N MET A 410 -7.57 10.88 -29.39
CA MET A 410 -6.96 12.12 -28.92
C MET A 410 -5.48 11.92 -28.60
N GLU A 411 -5.11 10.91 -27.80
CA GLU A 411 -3.74 10.64 -27.37
C GLU A 411 -2.81 10.34 -28.56
N ARG A 412 -3.20 9.42 -29.45
CA ARG A 412 -2.44 9.10 -30.66
C ARG A 412 -2.24 10.32 -31.57
N LYS A 413 -3.24 11.19 -31.64
CA LYS A 413 -3.18 12.43 -32.41
C LYS A 413 -2.31 13.48 -31.76
N LEU A 414 -2.41 13.68 -30.44
CA LEU A 414 -1.54 14.58 -29.69
C LEU A 414 -0.07 14.16 -29.83
N ILE A 415 0.26 12.88 -29.68
CA ILE A 415 1.62 12.36 -29.93
C ILE A 415 2.09 12.72 -31.36
N SER A 416 1.21 12.59 -32.38
CA SER A 416 1.55 12.98 -33.75
C SER A 416 1.71 14.50 -33.96
N VAL A 417 1.01 15.33 -33.19
CA VAL A 417 1.16 16.80 -33.23
C VAL A 417 2.44 17.23 -32.52
N PHE A 418 2.67 16.71 -31.31
CA PHE A 418 3.88 17.02 -30.53
C PHE A 418 5.16 16.53 -31.20
N LYS A 419 5.11 15.42 -31.94
CA LYS A 419 6.18 15.03 -32.87
C LYS A 419 6.49 16.14 -33.89
N LYS A 420 5.48 16.68 -34.58
CA LYS A 420 5.66 17.75 -35.58
C LYS A 420 6.16 19.07 -34.98
N ILE A 421 5.72 19.39 -33.76
CA ILE A 421 6.22 20.55 -33.00
C ILE A 421 7.71 20.32 -32.69
N TYR A 422 8.08 19.17 -32.12
CA TYR A 422 9.47 18.79 -31.82
C TYR A 422 10.36 18.84 -33.08
N GLU A 423 9.91 18.29 -34.20
CA GLU A 423 10.64 18.30 -35.48
C GLU A 423 10.92 19.71 -36.03
N LYS A 424 10.19 20.74 -35.57
CA LYS A 424 10.37 22.15 -35.93
C LYS A 424 11.13 22.98 -34.90
N ILE A 425 11.37 22.47 -33.69
CA ILE A 425 12.25 23.13 -32.71
C ILE A 425 13.70 23.07 -33.26
N ASP A 426 14.48 24.14 -33.08
CA ASP A 426 15.88 24.18 -33.52
C ASP A 426 16.68 23.00 -32.97
N LYS A 427 17.57 22.42 -33.79
CA LYS A 427 18.35 21.22 -33.42
C LYS A 427 19.14 21.38 -32.12
N ALA A 428 19.62 22.59 -31.81
CA ALA A 428 20.29 22.89 -30.54
C ALA A 428 19.34 22.82 -29.32
N ASN A 429 18.06 23.16 -29.51
CA ASN A 429 17.03 23.16 -28.47
C ASN A 429 16.29 21.81 -28.35
N GLN A 430 16.33 20.95 -29.38
CA GLN A 430 15.68 19.62 -29.35
C GLN A 430 16.17 18.72 -28.19
N GLU A 431 17.45 18.79 -27.81
CA GLU A 431 18.00 18.00 -26.68
C GLU A 431 17.30 18.31 -25.34
N LYS A 432 16.76 19.53 -25.13
CA LYS A 432 15.96 19.89 -23.95
C LYS A 432 14.66 19.07 -23.83
N TYR A 433 14.12 18.63 -24.97
CA TYR A 433 12.81 17.99 -25.10
C TYR A 433 12.89 16.49 -25.47
N LYS A 434 14.10 15.94 -25.47
CA LYS A 434 14.43 14.60 -25.97
C LYS A 434 13.78 13.50 -25.14
N ASP A 435 12.88 12.77 -25.77
CA ASP A 435 12.23 11.60 -25.19
C ASP A 435 13.04 10.32 -25.50
N SER A 436 13.21 9.47 -24.50
CA SER A 436 13.91 8.17 -24.60
C SER A 436 12.96 6.97 -24.72
N THR A 437 11.65 7.19 -24.58
CA THR A 437 10.63 6.16 -24.77
C THR A 437 10.51 5.73 -26.25
N LYS A 438 10.08 4.48 -26.47
CA LYS A 438 9.93 3.90 -27.82
C LYS A 438 8.56 3.21 -27.91
N PRO A 439 7.61 3.72 -28.73
CA PRO A 439 7.67 5.01 -29.44
C PRO A 439 7.67 6.20 -28.48
N ALA A 440 8.21 7.34 -28.92
CA ALA A 440 8.25 8.59 -28.13
C ALA A 440 6.82 9.08 -27.79
N GLN A 441 6.63 9.51 -26.55
CA GLN A 441 5.37 10.03 -26.00
C GLN A 441 5.37 11.56 -25.84
N TYR A 442 6.56 12.16 -25.88
CA TYR A 442 6.87 13.59 -25.75
C TYR A 442 6.44 14.22 -24.41
N LEU A 443 6.36 13.44 -23.33
CA LEU A 443 5.74 13.86 -22.05
C LEU A 443 6.35 15.17 -21.49
N ASN A 444 7.68 15.31 -21.46
CA ASN A 444 8.34 16.54 -20.98
C ASN A 444 7.98 17.77 -21.84
N LEU A 445 7.97 17.63 -23.17
CA LEU A 445 7.54 18.68 -24.09
C LEU A 445 6.06 19.03 -23.86
N ARG A 446 5.20 18.04 -23.62
CA ARG A 446 3.77 18.22 -23.36
C ARG A 446 3.49 18.91 -22.03
N GLU A 447 4.27 18.61 -20.99
CA GLU A 447 4.18 19.24 -19.67
C GLU A 447 4.63 20.71 -19.71
N ILE A 448 5.79 21.01 -20.33
CA ILE A 448 6.28 22.39 -20.51
C ILE A 448 5.35 23.19 -21.45
N TRP A 449 4.87 22.59 -22.54
CA TRP A 449 3.91 23.24 -23.44
C TRP A 449 2.62 23.60 -22.70
N TRP A 450 2.08 22.69 -21.88
CA TRP A 450 0.91 22.98 -21.05
C TRP A 450 1.21 24.11 -20.06
N ASN A 451 2.36 24.10 -19.38
CA ASN A 451 2.74 25.14 -18.43
C ASN A 451 2.81 26.55 -19.06
N THR A 452 3.34 26.68 -20.28
CA THR A 452 3.34 27.96 -21.02
C THR A 452 1.91 28.41 -21.38
N ASN A 453 1.07 27.48 -21.86
CA ASN A 453 -0.19 27.78 -22.55
C ASN A 453 -1.45 27.76 -21.65
N ARG A 454 -1.41 27.12 -20.48
CA ARG A 454 -2.58 26.87 -19.61
C ARG A 454 -3.36 28.14 -19.24
N LYS A 455 -2.67 29.28 -19.09
CA LYS A 455 -3.26 30.62 -18.88
C LYS A 455 -4.31 30.99 -19.94
N HIS A 456 -4.06 30.67 -21.21
CA HIS A 456 -4.95 30.98 -22.32
C HIS A 456 -6.12 30.00 -22.43
N ILE A 457 -5.89 28.72 -22.13
CA ILE A 457 -6.92 27.67 -22.10
C ILE A 457 -7.91 27.93 -20.96
N TRP A 458 -7.43 28.36 -19.78
CA TRP A 458 -8.28 28.80 -18.67
C TRP A 458 -9.15 30.00 -19.04
N LYS A 459 -8.53 31.08 -19.53
CA LYS A 459 -9.23 32.30 -19.95
C LYS A 459 -10.32 32.03 -21.00
N ALA A 460 -10.06 31.10 -21.92
CA ALA A 460 -11.03 30.63 -22.89
C ALA A 460 -12.27 29.98 -22.23
N LEU A 461 -12.05 29.08 -21.27
CA LEU A 461 -13.11 28.41 -20.52
C LEU A 461 -13.95 29.42 -19.72
N VAL A 462 -13.30 30.27 -18.91
CA VAL A 462 -14.00 31.27 -18.08
C VAL A 462 -14.80 32.26 -18.93
N CYS A 463 -14.22 32.82 -20.00
CA CYS A 463 -14.93 33.74 -20.89
C CYS A 463 -16.16 33.11 -21.61
N SER A 464 -16.26 31.78 -21.68
CA SER A 464 -17.47 31.12 -22.18
C SER A 464 -18.57 30.99 -21.12
N ILE A 465 -18.18 30.84 -19.85
CA ILE A 465 -19.07 30.85 -18.70
C ILE A 465 -19.59 32.28 -18.45
N GLU A 466 -18.70 33.28 -18.38
CA GLU A 466 -19.06 34.70 -18.24
C GLU A 466 -20.05 35.15 -19.33
N LYS A 467 -19.84 34.71 -20.59
CA LYS A 467 -20.73 35.02 -21.71
C LYS A 467 -22.10 34.32 -21.62
N SER A 468 -22.16 33.17 -20.96
CA SER A 468 -23.41 32.42 -20.75
C SER A 468 -24.22 32.99 -19.57
N ASP A 469 -23.55 33.60 -18.60
CA ASP A 469 -24.21 34.30 -17.49
C ASP A 469 -24.72 35.69 -17.88
N THR A 470 -25.94 35.70 -18.43
CA THR A 470 -26.70 36.92 -18.74
C THR A 470 -26.98 37.82 -17.53
N LYS A 471 -26.86 37.32 -16.28
CA LYS A 471 -27.06 38.10 -15.05
C LYS A 471 -25.77 38.78 -14.54
N LYS A 472 -24.59 38.40 -15.06
CA LYS A 472 -23.26 38.81 -14.54
C LYS A 472 -23.05 38.52 -13.05
N SER A 473 -23.59 37.39 -12.58
CA SER A 473 -23.47 36.87 -11.22
C SER A 473 -22.21 36.01 -10.98
N PHE A 474 -21.54 35.56 -12.05
CA PHE A 474 -20.32 34.75 -11.97
C PHE A 474 -19.13 35.54 -11.42
N SER A 475 -18.68 35.21 -10.19
CA SER A 475 -17.64 35.96 -9.47
C SER A 475 -16.55 35.10 -8.81
N CYS A 476 -16.47 33.80 -9.11
CA CYS A 476 -15.78 32.84 -8.24
C CYS A 476 -14.28 32.63 -8.50
N ILE A 477 -13.76 33.00 -9.69
CA ILE A 477 -12.33 32.88 -10.07
C ILE A 477 -12.01 33.95 -11.10
N SER A 478 -10.80 34.53 -11.06
CA SER A 478 -10.29 35.40 -12.12
C SER A 478 -10.13 34.63 -13.44
N LYS A 479 -10.51 35.25 -14.57
CA LYS A 479 -10.29 34.72 -15.92
C LYS A 479 -8.82 34.76 -16.34
N ASP A 480 -8.01 35.59 -15.68
CA ASP A 480 -6.61 35.84 -16.03
C ASP A 480 -5.64 35.00 -15.17
N GLU A 481 -6.13 34.38 -14.09
CA GLU A 481 -5.35 33.51 -13.19
C GLU A 481 -5.90 32.07 -13.20
N PRO A 482 -5.18 31.08 -13.76
CA PRO A 482 -5.61 29.69 -13.77
C PRO A 482 -5.47 29.02 -12.39
N PRO A 483 -6.44 28.19 -11.95
CA PRO A 483 -6.35 27.48 -10.69
C PRO A 483 -5.21 26.46 -10.73
N ASN A 484 -4.35 26.43 -9.71
CA ASN A 484 -3.17 25.57 -9.63
C ASN A 484 -3.47 24.08 -9.44
N ILE A 485 -4.74 23.68 -9.47
CA ILE A 485 -5.19 22.33 -9.18
C ILE A 485 -4.74 21.30 -10.22
N ASP A 486 -4.30 21.72 -11.41
CA ASP A 486 -3.78 20.87 -12.49
C ASP A 486 -2.35 20.35 -12.24
N TYR A 487 -1.67 20.84 -11.20
CA TYR A 487 -0.43 20.25 -10.66
C TYR A 487 -0.66 19.13 -9.64
N MET A 488 -1.90 18.89 -9.21
CA MET A 488 -2.25 17.70 -8.44
C MET A 488 -2.23 16.44 -9.34
N PRO A 489 -1.99 15.23 -8.79
CA PRO A 489 -2.30 13.98 -9.50
C PRO A 489 -3.80 13.80 -9.77
N GLN A 490 -4.19 13.36 -10.97
CA GLN A 490 -5.61 13.26 -11.38
C GLN A 490 -6.46 12.40 -10.46
N PHE A 491 -5.91 11.30 -9.94
CA PHE A 491 -6.61 10.45 -8.97
C PHE A 491 -7.03 11.21 -7.70
N LEU A 492 -6.21 12.17 -7.24
CA LEU A 492 -6.52 12.97 -6.07
C LEU A 492 -7.59 14.03 -6.37
N ARG A 493 -7.63 14.59 -7.59
CA ARG A 493 -8.77 15.41 -8.06
C ARG A 493 -10.07 14.61 -8.09
N PHE A 494 -10.05 13.41 -8.66
CA PHE A 494 -11.24 12.53 -8.70
C PHE A 494 -11.75 12.19 -7.30
N LEU A 495 -10.83 11.94 -6.36
CA LEU A 495 -11.13 11.69 -4.95
C LEU A 495 -11.71 12.92 -4.22
N GLU A 496 -11.23 14.13 -4.53
CA GLU A 496 -11.76 15.39 -4.01
C GLU A 496 -13.16 15.71 -4.57
N GLU A 497 -13.37 15.54 -5.88
CA GLU A 497 -14.69 15.65 -6.52
C GLU A 497 -15.67 14.58 -5.98
N TYR A 498 -15.17 13.39 -5.63
CA TYR A 498 -15.97 12.32 -5.05
C TYR A 498 -16.42 12.61 -3.61
N SER A 499 -15.59 13.23 -2.78
CA SER A 499 -15.99 13.59 -1.41
C SER A 499 -17.03 14.71 -1.40
N GLN A 500 -16.90 15.71 -2.29
CA GLN A 500 -17.92 16.75 -2.52
C GLN A 500 -19.24 16.12 -2.99
N TYR A 501 -19.19 15.22 -3.97
CA TYR A 501 -20.37 14.48 -4.44
C TYR A 501 -21.08 13.70 -3.32
N ILE A 502 -20.34 13.05 -2.41
CA ILE A 502 -20.93 12.39 -1.25
C ILE A 502 -21.66 13.41 -0.36
N CYS A 503 -21.02 14.54 -0.01
CA CYS A 503 -21.66 15.57 0.81
C CYS A 503 -22.99 16.08 0.21
N GLU A 504 -23.01 16.36 -1.10
CA GLU A 504 -24.19 16.88 -1.78
C GLU A 504 -25.34 15.88 -1.83
N GLU A 505 -25.08 14.65 -2.27
CA GLU A 505 -26.11 13.61 -2.39
C GLU A 505 -26.59 13.14 -1.01
N GLN A 506 -25.70 13.09 0.00
CA GLN A 506 -26.07 12.81 1.39
C GLN A 506 -27.00 13.91 1.92
N LYS A 507 -26.71 15.20 1.65
CA LYS A 507 -27.57 16.34 2.00
C LYS A 507 -28.92 16.27 1.29
N GLU A 508 -28.95 15.95 0.00
CA GLU A 508 -30.19 15.84 -0.79
C GLU A 508 -31.07 14.66 -0.33
N LYS A 509 -30.49 13.47 -0.11
CA LYS A 509 -31.19 12.29 0.41
C LYS A 509 -31.63 12.47 1.86
N LEU A 510 -30.82 13.13 2.69
CA LEU A 510 -31.21 13.48 4.05
C LEU A 510 -32.42 14.43 4.06
N ASN A 511 -32.46 15.44 3.18
CA ASN A 511 -33.62 16.33 3.07
C ASN A 511 -34.91 15.56 2.73
N HIS A 512 -34.84 14.53 1.87
CA HIS A 512 -35.97 13.64 1.62
C HIS A 512 -36.40 12.87 2.87
N VAL A 513 -35.46 12.23 3.60
CA VAL A 513 -35.77 11.56 4.88
C VAL A 513 -36.38 12.54 5.89
N GLN A 514 -35.87 13.76 6.01
CA GLN A 514 -36.42 14.79 6.91
C GLN A 514 -37.86 15.19 6.55
N GLN A 515 -38.18 15.28 5.25
CA GLN A 515 -39.51 15.63 4.76
C GLN A 515 -40.49 14.46 4.94
N ASP A 516 -40.16 13.29 4.41
CA ASP A 516 -41.06 12.13 4.37
C ASP A 516 -41.24 11.47 5.75
N CYS A 517 -40.24 11.53 6.64
CA CYS A 517 -40.33 10.93 7.99
C CYS A 517 -40.85 11.84 9.10
N LYS A 518 -41.21 13.10 8.82
CA LYS A 518 -41.57 14.09 9.86
C LYS A 518 -42.59 13.54 10.87
N LEU A 519 -43.74 13.06 10.36
CA LEU A 519 -44.85 12.55 11.18
C LEU A 519 -44.52 11.25 11.92
N CYS A 520 -43.60 10.44 11.37
CA CYS A 520 -43.19 9.13 11.91
C CYS A 520 -42.06 9.26 12.96
N LYS A 521 -41.44 10.44 13.04
CA LYS A 521 -40.44 10.81 14.05
C LYS A 521 -41.07 11.42 15.30
N GLU A 522 -42.16 12.16 15.15
CA GLU A 522 -42.84 12.88 16.23
C GLU A 522 -43.75 11.96 17.09
N ASP A 523 -44.35 10.91 16.52
CA ASP A 523 -45.31 10.04 17.21
C ASP A 523 -45.10 8.55 16.91
N ALA A 524 -44.72 7.79 17.94
CA ALA A 524 -44.47 6.35 17.84
C ALA A 524 -45.75 5.50 17.62
N PHE A 525 -46.93 6.02 17.97
CA PHE A 525 -48.20 5.29 17.81
C PHE A 525 -48.58 5.16 16.32
N LYS A 526 -48.23 6.16 15.50
CA LYS A 526 -48.45 6.15 14.03
C LYS A 526 -47.59 5.13 13.27
N CYS A 527 -46.51 4.63 13.88
CA CYS A 527 -45.76 3.48 13.34
C CYS A 527 -46.49 2.14 13.55
N SER A 528 -47.60 2.11 14.30
CA SER A 528 -48.35 0.90 14.62
C SER A 528 -49.69 0.77 13.88
N SER A 529 -50.27 1.87 13.42
CA SER A 529 -51.51 1.89 12.60
C SER A 529 -51.28 1.37 11.17
N LYS A 530 -52.25 0.64 10.61
CA LYS A 530 -52.13 -0.04 9.31
C LYS A 530 -52.15 0.89 8.09
N ASP A 531 -52.68 2.10 8.25
CA ASP A 531 -53.10 2.97 7.13
C ASP A 531 -52.20 4.22 6.95
N SER A 532 -50.98 4.21 7.49
CA SER A 532 -50.02 5.32 7.37
C SER A 532 -49.28 5.30 6.02
N HIS A 533 -49.90 5.93 5.02
CA HIS A 533 -49.28 6.16 3.70
C HIS A 533 -47.99 7.00 3.81
N GLU A 534 -47.95 7.93 4.78
CA GLU A 534 -46.82 8.81 5.07
C GLU A 534 -45.60 8.02 5.54
N CYS A 535 -45.75 7.08 6.49
CA CYS A 535 -44.60 6.29 6.93
C CYS A 535 -44.10 5.30 5.87
N THR A 536 -44.91 4.97 4.86
CA THR A 536 -44.45 4.22 3.68
C THR A 536 -43.48 5.05 2.84
N LYS A 537 -43.73 6.37 2.67
CA LYS A 537 -42.78 7.29 2.03
C LYS A 537 -41.50 7.43 2.85
N CYS A 538 -41.62 7.58 4.17
CA CYS A 538 -40.49 7.59 5.08
C CYS A 538 -39.58 6.36 4.90
N TYR A 539 -40.15 5.15 4.89
CA TYR A 539 -39.39 3.91 4.67
C TYR A 539 -38.65 3.93 3.33
N ILE A 540 -39.32 4.29 2.24
CA ILE A 540 -38.72 4.39 0.90
C ILE A 540 -37.59 5.44 0.87
N ALA A 541 -37.73 6.57 1.57
CA ALA A 541 -36.67 7.57 1.70
C ALA A 541 -35.47 7.05 2.52
N CYS A 542 -35.72 6.33 3.61
CA CYS A 542 -34.67 5.72 4.43
C CYS A 542 -33.87 4.67 3.66
N GLU A 543 -34.52 3.78 2.91
CA GLU A 543 -33.82 2.78 2.08
C GLU A 543 -33.01 3.45 0.95
N LYS A 544 -33.58 4.44 0.26
CA LYS A 544 -32.86 5.23 -0.78
C LYS A 544 -31.69 6.06 -0.25
N TYR A 545 -31.68 6.36 1.05
CA TYR A 545 -30.52 6.93 1.75
C TYR A 545 -29.51 5.81 2.07
N LYS A 546 -29.95 4.72 2.71
CA LYS A 546 -29.12 3.57 3.11
C LYS A 546 -28.37 2.92 1.95
N ASP A 547 -29.05 2.60 0.85
CA ASP A 547 -28.45 2.01 -0.35
C ASP A 547 -27.32 2.89 -0.91
N PHE A 548 -27.53 4.21 -0.91
CA PHE A 548 -26.53 5.18 -1.35
C PHE A 548 -25.35 5.29 -0.39
N MET A 549 -25.56 5.25 0.93
CA MET A 549 -24.46 5.25 1.90
C MET A 549 -23.61 3.98 1.75
N LEU A 550 -24.23 2.82 1.55
CA LEU A 550 -23.55 1.54 1.34
C LEU A 550 -22.76 1.50 0.01
N ASP A 551 -23.36 1.93 -1.10
CA ASP A 551 -22.65 2.07 -2.38
C ASP A 551 -21.48 3.07 -2.27
N SER A 552 -21.70 4.21 -1.61
CA SER A 552 -20.67 5.23 -1.42
C SER A 552 -19.52 4.76 -0.54
N GLN A 553 -19.81 4.01 0.52
CA GLN A 553 -18.78 3.42 1.39
C GLN A 553 -17.93 2.39 0.64
N ASN A 554 -18.56 1.54 -0.20
CA ASN A 554 -17.84 0.56 -1.02
C ASN A 554 -16.92 1.24 -2.05
N LYS A 555 -17.40 2.28 -2.74
CA LYS A 555 -16.61 3.08 -3.70
C LYS A 555 -15.50 3.89 -3.02
N TYR A 556 -15.76 4.45 -1.84
CA TYR A 556 -14.75 5.08 -0.99
C TYR A 556 -13.67 4.09 -0.56
N ASN A 557 -14.03 2.88 -0.10
CA ASN A 557 -13.07 1.87 0.36
C ASN A 557 -12.09 1.41 -0.76
N LYS A 558 -12.57 1.32 -2.01
CA LYS A 558 -11.69 1.08 -3.18
C LYS A 558 -10.67 2.21 -3.38
N GLN A 559 -11.11 3.47 -3.24
CA GLN A 559 -10.26 4.66 -3.39
C GLN A 559 -9.30 4.85 -2.21
N LYS A 560 -9.74 4.60 -0.98
CA LYS A 560 -8.87 4.54 0.22
C LYS A 560 -7.76 3.51 0.05
N SER A 561 -8.09 2.30 -0.39
CA SER A 561 -7.11 1.24 -0.62
C SER A 561 -6.14 1.56 -1.77
N LYS A 562 -6.61 2.30 -2.79
CA LYS A 562 -5.78 2.85 -3.87
C LYS A 562 -4.86 3.97 -3.38
N TYR A 563 -5.37 4.93 -2.60
CA TYR A 563 -4.62 6.05 -2.03
C TYR A 563 -3.46 5.58 -1.17
N ILE A 564 -3.72 4.68 -0.22
CA ILE A 564 -2.69 4.04 0.61
C ILE A 564 -1.64 3.37 -0.28
N SER A 565 -2.07 2.66 -1.34
CA SER A 565 -1.18 1.97 -2.27
C SER A 565 -0.38 2.89 -3.21
N GLU A 566 -0.76 4.15 -3.38
CA GLU A 566 0.06 5.16 -4.08
C GLU A 566 1.06 5.79 -3.12
N ILE A 567 0.60 6.30 -1.96
CA ILE A 567 1.47 6.91 -0.93
C ILE A 567 2.61 5.95 -0.51
N ASP A 568 2.30 4.68 -0.30
CA ASP A 568 3.29 3.67 0.08
C ASP A 568 4.46 3.53 -0.91
N LYS A 569 4.26 3.82 -2.21
CA LYS A 569 5.35 3.78 -3.21
C LYS A 569 6.40 4.83 -2.90
N TYR A 570 5.99 6.03 -2.53
CA TYR A 570 6.88 7.17 -2.25
C TYR A 570 7.48 7.12 -0.84
N VAL A 571 6.83 6.39 0.08
CA VAL A 571 7.38 6.05 1.41
C VAL A 571 8.43 4.94 1.33
N LYS A 572 8.23 3.90 0.50
CA LYS A 572 9.15 2.75 0.41
C LYS A 572 10.43 3.05 -0.40
N ASN A 573 10.41 4.03 -1.30
CA ASN A 573 11.53 4.34 -2.22
C ASN A 573 12.51 5.43 -1.74
N ILE A 574 12.60 5.70 -0.43
CA ILE A 574 13.45 6.77 0.16
C ILE A 574 14.90 6.78 -0.38
N LYS A 575 15.50 5.61 -0.63
CA LYS A 575 16.90 5.48 -1.10
C LYS A 575 17.17 5.87 -2.57
N LYS A 576 16.19 6.43 -3.30
CA LYS A 576 16.37 6.98 -4.68
C LYS A 576 15.74 8.38 -4.89
N SER A 577 15.39 9.08 -3.80
CA SER A 577 14.37 10.14 -3.82
C SER A 577 14.81 11.54 -4.29
N ASN A 578 16.00 11.73 -4.88
CA ASN A 578 16.51 13.08 -5.24
C ASN A 578 16.12 13.55 -6.65
N ASN A 579 15.59 12.67 -7.51
CA ASN A 579 15.19 13.00 -8.88
C ASN A 579 13.73 12.57 -9.11
N ALA A 580 12.77 13.44 -8.74
CA ALA A 580 11.40 13.31 -9.23
C ALA A 580 11.38 13.47 -10.75
N LYS A 581 10.48 12.77 -11.47
CA LYS A 581 10.51 12.71 -12.95
C LYS A 581 9.43 13.54 -13.65
N ASN A 582 8.52 14.13 -12.89
CA ASN A 582 7.34 14.88 -13.33
C ASN A 582 6.66 15.49 -12.10
N THR A 583 5.72 16.42 -12.30
CA THR A 583 4.97 17.07 -11.21
C THR A 583 4.27 16.09 -10.26
N ASN A 584 3.67 15.01 -10.76
CA ASN A 584 2.88 14.09 -9.92
C ASN A 584 3.75 13.38 -8.89
N ASP A 585 4.97 12.99 -9.27
CA ASP A 585 5.95 12.41 -8.34
C ASP A 585 6.36 13.42 -7.27
N GLU A 586 6.55 14.71 -7.60
CA GLU A 586 6.87 15.74 -6.60
C GLU A 586 5.71 15.96 -5.62
N PHE A 587 4.47 16.11 -6.12
CA PHE A 587 3.29 16.27 -5.27
C PHE A 587 3.15 15.14 -4.24
N TYR A 588 3.22 13.87 -4.68
CA TYR A 588 3.19 12.74 -3.75
C TYR A 588 4.38 12.74 -2.78
N ASN A 589 5.58 13.15 -3.22
CA ASN A 589 6.74 13.26 -2.33
C ASN A 589 6.59 14.34 -1.25
N LEU A 590 5.84 15.42 -1.51
CA LEU A 590 5.56 16.49 -0.55
C LEU A 590 4.44 16.13 0.44
N ILE A 591 3.42 15.36 0.03
CA ILE A 591 2.30 14.98 0.91
C ILE A 591 2.50 13.66 1.70
N LYS A 592 3.42 12.77 1.30
CA LYS A 592 3.52 11.38 1.80
C LYS A 592 3.68 11.21 3.32
N ARG A 593 4.18 12.22 4.03
CA ARG A 593 4.41 12.17 5.48
C ARG A 593 3.15 12.58 6.23
N ASP A 594 2.68 13.80 6.00
CA ASP A 594 1.67 14.47 6.83
C ASP A 594 0.24 14.05 6.43
N TYR A 595 0.02 13.70 5.16
CA TYR A 595 -1.27 13.23 4.64
C TYR A 595 -1.30 11.71 4.41
N LYS A 596 -0.55 10.91 5.17
CA LYS A 596 -0.59 9.43 5.04
C LYS A 596 -2.02 8.86 5.28
N ASN A 597 -2.85 9.54 6.07
CA ASN A 597 -4.27 9.24 6.19
C ASN A 597 -5.09 10.03 5.15
N ILE A 598 -5.86 9.31 4.34
CA ILE A 598 -6.83 9.87 3.39
C ILE A 598 -7.85 10.80 4.06
N GLY A 599 -8.24 10.52 5.31
CA GLY A 599 -9.17 11.37 6.07
C GLY A 599 -8.63 12.77 6.35
N TYR A 600 -7.32 12.90 6.64
CA TYR A 600 -6.68 14.21 6.79
C TYR A 600 -6.60 14.95 5.45
N PHE A 601 -6.29 14.26 4.35
CA PHE A 601 -6.27 14.87 3.02
C PHE A 601 -7.65 15.41 2.64
N LEU A 602 -8.70 14.57 2.73
CA LEU A 602 -10.05 14.94 2.36
C LEU A 602 -10.61 16.07 3.23
N ASN A 603 -10.46 16.00 4.55
CA ASN A 603 -10.91 17.06 5.43
C ASN A 603 -10.20 18.39 5.14
N GLU A 604 -8.90 18.36 4.81
CA GLU A 604 -8.17 19.57 4.43
C GLU A 604 -8.75 20.21 3.17
N ARG A 605 -9.03 19.41 2.12
CA ARG A 605 -9.63 19.91 0.86
C ARG A 605 -11.09 20.38 1.02
N LEU A 606 -11.79 19.94 2.06
CA LEU A 606 -13.16 20.33 2.37
C LEU A 606 -13.26 21.50 3.38
N LYS A 607 -12.13 22.01 3.91
CA LYS A 607 -12.11 23.20 4.80
C LYS A 607 -12.77 24.42 4.18
N ASP A 608 -12.62 24.62 2.88
CA ASP A 608 -13.21 25.74 2.14
C ASP A 608 -14.67 25.48 1.73
N ASP A 609 -15.21 24.30 2.06
CA ASP A 609 -16.58 23.91 1.75
C ASP A 609 -17.50 23.87 2.98
N LYS A 610 -17.29 24.86 3.85
CA LYS A 610 -18.04 25.19 5.08
C LYS A 610 -19.57 25.30 4.91
N ASN A 611 -20.12 25.20 3.69
CA ASN A 611 -21.56 25.29 3.36
C ASN A 611 -22.14 24.06 2.60
N SER A 612 -21.33 23.20 1.95
CA SER A 612 -21.83 21.99 1.28
C SER A 612 -21.85 20.78 2.23
N CYS A 613 -20.72 20.51 2.90
CA CYS A 613 -20.52 19.38 3.81
C CYS A 613 -20.95 19.65 5.27
N ASN A 614 -21.25 20.91 5.63
CA ASN A 614 -21.79 21.24 6.95
C ASN A 614 -23.32 21.06 6.97
N LEU A 615 -23.77 19.90 7.45
CA LEU A 615 -25.17 19.68 7.75
C LEU A 615 -25.58 20.55 8.95
N LYS A 616 -26.64 21.35 8.78
CA LYS A 616 -27.09 22.37 9.76
C LYS A 616 -27.66 21.82 11.08
N TYR A 617 -27.57 20.51 11.29
CA TYR A 617 -27.91 19.79 12.51
C TYR A 617 -26.76 18.86 12.86
N ASN A 618 -26.05 19.18 13.96
CA ASN A 618 -24.97 18.42 14.59
C ASN A 618 -24.41 17.24 13.77
N ASN A 619 -23.53 17.54 12.81
CA ASN A 619 -22.30 16.79 12.53
C ASN A 619 -21.59 17.33 11.28
N ASN A 620 -20.44 17.97 11.46
CA ASN A 620 -19.49 18.16 10.36
C ASN A 620 -19.05 16.78 9.85
N ILE A 621 -19.04 16.61 8.54
CA ILE A 621 -18.53 15.40 7.87
C ILE A 621 -17.01 15.33 8.11
N ASP A 622 -16.57 14.24 8.75
CA ASP A 622 -15.18 14.03 9.15
C ASP A 622 -14.71 12.68 8.59
N PHE A 623 -13.91 12.70 7.52
CA PHE A 623 -13.37 11.51 6.88
C PHE A 623 -12.29 10.78 7.72
N ASN A 624 -11.94 11.27 8.92
CA ASN A 624 -11.22 10.47 9.91
C ASN A 624 -12.14 9.50 10.68
N ASN A 625 -13.46 9.76 10.66
CA ASN A 625 -14.49 8.95 11.30
C ASN A 625 -15.46 8.40 10.25
N GLU A 626 -14.97 7.45 9.46
CA GLU A 626 -15.70 6.86 8.32
C GLU A 626 -17.05 6.26 8.73
N ASN A 627 -17.16 5.68 9.93
CA ASN A 627 -18.42 5.15 10.49
C ASN A 627 -19.49 6.24 10.68
N LYS A 628 -19.06 7.49 10.90
CA LYS A 628 -19.92 8.66 11.06
C LYS A 628 -20.33 9.24 9.70
N VAL A 629 -19.41 9.29 8.74
CA VAL A 629 -19.69 9.72 7.35
C VAL A 629 -20.68 8.77 6.68
N PHE A 630 -20.40 7.47 6.74
CA PHE A 630 -21.14 6.42 6.04
C PHE A 630 -22.24 5.76 6.89
N LYS A 631 -22.79 6.44 7.91
CA LYS A 631 -23.86 5.89 8.76
C LYS A 631 -25.11 5.60 7.91
N GLU A 632 -25.52 4.33 7.87
CA GLU A 632 -26.66 3.83 7.06
C GLU A 632 -28.01 4.53 7.35
N ILE A 633 -28.24 4.99 8.59
CA ILE A 633 -29.48 5.61 9.02
C ILE A 633 -29.17 7.00 9.59
N PRO A 634 -29.84 8.09 9.14
CA PRO A 634 -29.60 9.43 9.68
C PRO A 634 -29.81 9.53 11.19
N GLU A 635 -29.00 10.34 11.85
CA GLU A 635 -29.05 10.51 13.30
C GLU A 635 -30.39 11.10 13.77
N GLY A 636 -31.03 10.42 14.73
CA GLY A 636 -32.35 10.82 15.23
C GLY A 636 -33.50 10.48 14.26
N TYR A 637 -33.28 9.60 13.29
CA TYR A 637 -34.33 8.98 12.45
C TYR A 637 -34.46 7.47 12.68
N ASP A 638 -33.67 6.92 13.60
CA ASP A 638 -33.57 5.48 13.88
C ASP A 638 -34.93 4.86 14.30
N LYS A 639 -35.84 5.62 14.93
CA LYS A 639 -37.21 5.17 15.22
C LYS A 639 -38.12 5.14 13.99
N ALA A 640 -37.97 6.11 13.08
CA ALA A 640 -38.82 6.29 11.91
C ALA A 640 -38.43 5.33 10.77
N CYS A 641 -37.12 5.14 10.53
CA CYS A 641 -36.64 4.21 9.51
C CYS A 641 -36.87 2.73 9.89
N ASN A 642 -36.79 2.37 11.18
CA ASN A 642 -37.01 0.99 11.65
C ASN A 642 -38.49 0.65 11.96
N CYS A 643 -39.43 1.28 11.25
CA CYS A 643 -40.88 1.14 11.48
C CYS A 643 -41.40 -0.25 11.07
N LYS A 644 -41.55 -1.18 12.03
CA LYS A 644 -41.67 -2.62 11.77
C LYS A 644 -42.95 -3.11 11.07
N ASN A 645 -44.01 -2.30 10.97
CA ASN A 645 -45.32 -2.74 10.47
C ASN A 645 -45.54 -2.57 8.95
N ILE A 646 -44.62 -1.94 8.22
CA ILE A 646 -44.80 -1.62 6.78
C ILE A 646 -44.39 -2.79 5.88
N LYS A 647 -44.88 -4.01 6.17
CA LYS A 647 -44.61 -5.22 5.36
C LYS A 647 -45.69 -5.55 4.32
N ASN A 648 -46.84 -4.86 4.35
CA ASN A 648 -48.03 -5.26 3.59
C ASN A 648 -48.48 -4.28 2.49
N TYR A 649 -47.81 -3.13 2.29
CA TYR A 649 -48.23 -2.09 1.34
C TYR A 649 -47.13 -1.70 0.32
N THR A 650 -46.64 -2.68 -0.43
CA THR A 650 -45.80 -2.46 -1.63
C THR A 650 -46.44 -3.09 -2.86
N LYS A 651 -47.63 -2.59 -3.24
CA LYS A 651 -48.28 -2.93 -4.51
C LYS A 651 -48.11 -1.79 -5.52
N TYR A 652 -46.88 -1.62 -6.00
CA TYR A 652 -46.56 -0.80 -7.16
C TYR A 652 -45.44 -1.48 -7.94
N ASP A 653 -45.70 -1.83 -9.20
CA ASP A 653 -44.73 -2.49 -10.09
C ASP A 653 -43.69 -1.49 -10.62
N GLU A 654 -42.55 -1.42 -9.93
CA GLU A 654 -41.27 -1.13 -10.59
C GLU A 654 -40.37 -2.37 -10.45
N LYS A 655 -39.65 -2.72 -11.52
CA LYS A 655 -38.81 -3.93 -11.57
C LYS A 655 -37.58 -3.78 -10.66
N ILE A 656 -37.72 -4.15 -9.39
CA ILE A 656 -36.60 -4.17 -8.43
C ILE A 656 -35.55 -5.18 -8.91
N ASN A 657 -34.39 -4.65 -9.27
CA ASN A 657 -33.22 -5.40 -9.69
C ASN A 657 -32.62 -6.16 -8.49
N VAL A 658 -33.08 -7.40 -8.25
CA VAL A 658 -32.71 -8.20 -7.07
C VAL A 658 -31.17 -8.28 -6.92
N PRO A 659 -30.58 -7.77 -5.83
CA PRO A 659 -29.14 -7.79 -5.65
C PRO A 659 -28.65 -9.22 -5.39
N LEU A 660 -27.45 -9.54 -5.92
CA LEU A 660 -26.78 -10.82 -5.63
C LEU A 660 -26.40 -10.91 -4.15
N LYS A 661 -25.94 -9.78 -3.59
CA LYS A 661 -25.74 -9.60 -2.15
C LYS A 661 -27.08 -9.71 -1.43
N ALA A 662 -27.21 -10.71 -0.56
CA ALA A 662 -28.25 -10.77 0.44
C ALA A 662 -27.83 -9.99 1.69
N ASN A 663 -28.82 -9.46 2.42
CA ASN A 663 -28.61 -8.72 3.67
C ASN A 663 -29.26 -9.51 4.81
N LEU A 664 -28.48 -10.16 5.66
CA LEU A 664 -29.00 -10.89 6.82
C LEU A 664 -29.83 -9.95 7.73
N GLU A 665 -30.95 -10.45 8.25
CA GLU A 665 -31.88 -9.67 9.11
C GLU A 665 -31.27 -9.25 10.47
N LYS A 666 -30.12 -9.83 10.84
CA LYS A 666 -29.25 -9.47 11.96
C LYS A 666 -27.82 -9.97 11.65
N SER A 667 -26.83 -9.61 12.46
CA SER A 667 -25.44 -10.04 12.21
C SER A 667 -25.30 -11.57 12.21
N ALA A 668 -24.39 -12.08 11.38
CA ALA A 668 -24.13 -13.51 11.19
C ALA A 668 -23.89 -14.28 12.52
N CYS A 669 -23.35 -13.59 13.52
CA CYS A 669 -23.08 -14.14 14.85
C CYS A 669 -24.34 -14.36 15.68
N MET A 670 -25.30 -13.44 15.54
CA MET A 670 -26.57 -13.44 16.27
C MET A 670 -27.60 -14.39 15.66
N LEU A 671 -27.30 -15.03 14.52
CA LEU A 671 -28.11 -16.10 13.94
C LEU A 671 -28.24 -17.28 14.90
N ASP A 672 -29.46 -17.77 15.06
CA ASP A 672 -29.83 -18.90 15.90
C ASP A 672 -30.96 -19.73 15.25
N GLN A 673 -31.36 -20.84 15.89
CA GLN A 673 -32.32 -21.78 15.31
C GLN A 673 -33.73 -21.18 15.10
N LYS A 674 -34.06 -19.99 15.60
CA LYS A 674 -35.35 -19.32 15.39
C LYS A 674 -35.47 -18.67 14.00
N ASP A 675 -34.34 -18.31 13.38
CA ASP A 675 -34.31 -17.52 12.13
C ASP A 675 -34.53 -18.38 10.87
N ASN A 676 -34.34 -19.68 11.01
CA ASN A 676 -34.44 -20.68 9.95
C ASN A 676 -35.89 -20.85 9.48
N VAL A 677 -36.10 -21.25 8.22
CA VAL A 677 -37.41 -21.29 7.59
C VAL A 677 -38.37 -22.34 8.17
N TYR A 678 -37.86 -23.35 8.88
CA TYR A 678 -38.65 -24.35 9.61
C TYR A 678 -39.02 -23.89 11.03
N GLY A 679 -38.39 -22.83 11.53
CA GLY A 679 -38.47 -22.40 12.93
C GLY A 679 -37.80 -23.37 13.90
N ASN A 680 -38.13 -23.24 15.19
CA ASN A 680 -37.45 -23.91 16.30
C ASN A 680 -37.86 -25.41 16.44
N LYS A 681 -37.64 -26.20 15.38
CA LYS A 681 -38.01 -27.64 15.31
C LYS A 681 -36.79 -28.52 14.98
N GLY A 682 -36.14 -29.01 16.04
CA GLY A 682 -35.10 -30.04 15.98
C GLY A 682 -33.68 -29.50 15.81
N THR A 683 -32.71 -30.33 16.21
CA THR A 683 -31.27 -30.02 16.11
C THR A 683 -30.84 -29.93 14.65
N LEU A 684 -30.24 -28.80 14.25
CA LEU A 684 -29.84 -28.60 12.84
C LEU A 684 -28.76 -29.59 12.37
N CYS A 685 -27.77 -29.90 13.22
CA CYS A 685 -26.78 -30.94 12.96
C CYS A 685 -26.53 -31.75 14.25
N ASN A 686 -26.40 -33.07 14.12
CA ASN A 686 -26.21 -33.96 15.27
C ASN A 686 -24.77 -33.90 15.79
N ASN A 687 -24.59 -34.05 17.10
CA ASN A 687 -23.29 -34.15 17.77
C ASN A 687 -22.59 -35.51 17.52
N SER A 688 -22.83 -36.18 16.39
CA SER A 688 -22.21 -37.48 16.08
C SER A 688 -20.69 -37.40 15.87
N LYS A 689 -20.16 -36.21 15.55
CA LYS A 689 -18.72 -35.89 15.58
C LYS A 689 -18.07 -36.13 16.96
N SER A 690 -18.87 -36.23 18.02
CA SER A 690 -18.43 -36.53 19.40
C SER A 690 -18.49 -38.03 19.75
N ALA A 691 -18.97 -38.90 18.85
CA ALA A 691 -19.38 -40.27 19.16
C ALA A 691 -18.45 -41.37 18.61
N GLY A 692 -17.17 -41.33 19.01
CA GLY A 692 -16.31 -42.52 19.11
C GLY A 692 -15.70 -43.15 17.84
N THR A 693 -16.29 -43.01 16.64
CA THR A 693 -15.70 -43.60 15.43
C THR A 693 -14.76 -42.63 14.70
N VAL A 694 -13.44 -42.88 14.74
CA VAL A 694 -12.47 -42.15 13.92
C VAL A 694 -12.74 -42.40 12.43
N LYS A 695 -12.91 -41.33 11.65
CA LYS A 695 -12.99 -41.40 10.18
C LYS A 695 -11.60 -41.31 9.58
N HIS A 696 -11.33 -42.16 8.58
CA HIS A 696 -10.09 -42.16 7.79
C HIS A 696 -10.33 -41.58 6.40
N TRP A 697 -9.25 -41.26 5.69
CA TRP A 697 -9.32 -40.80 4.30
C TRP A 697 -9.83 -41.92 3.40
N GLU A 698 -10.85 -41.62 2.61
CA GLU A 698 -11.53 -42.62 1.77
C GLU A 698 -11.16 -42.40 0.30
N CYS A 699 -10.35 -43.31 -0.25
CA CYS A 699 -9.83 -43.29 -1.63
C CYS A 699 -10.43 -44.38 -2.53
N ASN A 700 -11.29 -45.26 -1.99
CA ASN A 700 -11.80 -46.46 -2.65
C ASN A 700 -13.34 -46.40 -2.83
N LEU A 701 -13.86 -45.20 -3.12
CA LEU A 701 -15.29 -44.87 -3.19
C LEU A 701 -16.10 -45.72 -4.17
N ASN A 702 -15.44 -46.38 -5.14
CA ASN A 702 -16.08 -47.35 -6.04
C ASN A 702 -16.80 -48.50 -5.31
N ASN A 703 -16.40 -48.83 -4.07
CA ASN A 703 -17.02 -49.86 -3.24
C ASN A 703 -17.91 -49.29 -2.11
N ASN A 704 -18.05 -47.96 -2.01
CA ASN A 704 -18.75 -47.29 -0.90
C ASN A 704 -20.18 -46.93 -1.32
N SER A 705 -21.18 -47.54 -0.70
CA SER A 705 -22.60 -47.33 -1.06
C SER A 705 -23.17 -45.98 -0.62
N VAL A 706 -22.42 -45.19 0.18
CA VAL A 706 -22.89 -43.93 0.77
C VAL A 706 -22.28 -42.70 0.09
N PHE A 707 -21.03 -42.77 -0.37
CA PHE A 707 -20.31 -41.65 -0.97
C PHE A 707 -19.69 -42.03 -2.31
N ARG A 708 -19.75 -41.12 -3.30
CA ARG A 708 -19.07 -41.25 -4.59
C ARG A 708 -18.43 -39.93 -5.01
N LEU A 709 -17.42 -39.97 -5.89
CA LEU A 709 -16.98 -38.78 -6.60
C LEU A 709 -17.71 -38.66 -7.93
N ARG A 710 -17.71 -37.45 -8.49
CA ARG A 710 -18.26 -37.19 -9.83
C ARG A 710 -17.41 -37.81 -10.94
N ASN A 711 -18.00 -37.92 -12.13
CA ASN A 711 -17.34 -38.44 -13.31
C ASN A 711 -16.02 -37.69 -13.60
N GLY A 712 -14.94 -38.44 -13.84
CA GLY A 712 -13.59 -37.88 -14.02
C GLY A 712 -12.75 -37.77 -12.75
N TRP A 713 -13.30 -38.05 -11.56
CA TRP A 713 -12.58 -37.99 -10.27
C TRP A 713 -12.32 -39.35 -9.59
N ASN A 714 -13.13 -40.38 -9.89
CA ASN A 714 -12.94 -41.76 -9.40
C ASN A 714 -11.77 -42.49 -10.09
N ASN A 715 -11.37 -43.65 -9.54
CA ASN A 715 -10.32 -44.52 -10.10
C ASN A 715 -10.82 -45.26 -11.36
N ASP A 716 -10.12 -45.12 -12.48
CA ASP A 716 -10.34 -45.87 -13.73
C ASP A 716 -9.23 -46.91 -13.92
N LYS A 717 -9.47 -48.15 -13.46
CA LYS A 717 -8.62 -49.36 -13.59
C LYS A 717 -7.16 -49.30 -13.09
N ASN A 718 -6.63 -48.10 -12.77
CA ASN A 718 -5.19 -47.84 -12.60
C ASN A 718 -4.84 -47.13 -11.26
N ASP A 719 -5.67 -47.26 -10.21
CA ASP A 719 -5.47 -46.62 -8.90
C ASP A 719 -5.08 -45.11 -8.95
N ASN A 720 -5.98 -44.31 -9.52
CA ASN A 720 -5.76 -42.92 -9.92
C ASN A 720 -6.98 -42.00 -9.63
N GLY A 721 -7.12 -41.52 -8.40
CA GLY A 721 -8.32 -40.78 -7.97
C GLY A 721 -8.07 -39.80 -6.81
N ALA A 722 -9.09 -39.00 -6.50
CA ALA A 722 -9.08 -38.15 -5.31
C ALA A 722 -9.50 -38.93 -4.06
N CYS A 723 -9.03 -38.50 -2.88
CA CYS A 723 -9.43 -39.06 -1.59
C CYS A 723 -10.34 -38.08 -0.85
N LEU A 724 -11.41 -38.57 -0.22
CA LEU A 724 -12.42 -37.77 0.48
C LEU A 724 -12.00 -37.53 1.96
N PRO A 725 -11.78 -36.27 2.40
CA PRO A 725 -11.32 -35.98 3.74
C PRO A 725 -12.31 -36.45 4.83
N PRO A 726 -11.83 -36.97 5.98
CA PRO A 726 -12.65 -37.29 7.15
C PRO A 726 -13.63 -36.18 7.54
N ARG A 727 -13.14 -34.93 7.55
CA ARG A 727 -13.91 -33.72 7.83
C ARG A 727 -15.10 -33.53 6.88
N THR A 728 -14.90 -33.77 5.58
CA THR A 728 -15.90 -33.55 4.54
C THR A 728 -16.97 -34.64 4.53
N GLN A 729 -16.62 -35.89 4.90
CA GLN A 729 -17.59 -36.97 5.10
C GLN A 729 -18.69 -36.60 6.11
N GLU A 730 -18.37 -35.73 7.08
CA GLU A 730 -19.24 -35.36 8.21
C GLU A 730 -19.68 -33.89 8.20
N ILE A 731 -19.55 -33.16 7.08
CA ILE A 731 -19.87 -31.73 7.00
C ILE A 731 -21.35 -31.44 7.32
N CYS A 732 -21.60 -30.44 8.17
CA CYS A 732 -22.94 -30.06 8.61
C CYS A 732 -23.76 -29.39 7.48
N LEU A 733 -24.63 -30.16 6.82
CA LEU A 733 -25.52 -29.63 5.76
C LEU A 733 -26.84 -29.03 6.30
N ALA A 734 -27.19 -29.30 7.56
CA ALA A 734 -28.39 -28.79 8.23
C ALA A 734 -29.67 -28.87 7.36
N ASN A 735 -30.41 -27.76 7.25
CA ASN A 735 -31.61 -27.65 6.43
C ASN A 735 -31.35 -27.71 4.92
N LEU A 736 -30.11 -27.51 4.45
CA LEU A 736 -29.79 -27.44 3.02
C LEU A 736 -30.20 -28.72 2.31
N SER A 737 -30.02 -29.88 2.95
CA SER A 737 -30.36 -31.20 2.39
C SER A 737 -31.81 -31.65 2.61
N LYS A 738 -32.76 -30.73 2.82
CA LYS A 738 -34.20 -31.04 2.93
C LYS A 738 -34.92 -30.73 1.62
N GLU A 739 -35.68 -31.68 1.10
CA GLU A 739 -36.37 -31.56 -0.21
C GLU A 739 -37.42 -30.44 -0.25
N ASP A 740 -38.04 -30.10 0.89
CA ASP A 740 -39.04 -29.04 0.98
C ASP A 740 -38.45 -27.62 1.20
N LEU A 741 -37.12 -27.47 1.23
CA LEU A 741 -36.44 -26.20 1.54
C LEU A 741 -36.86 -25.05 0.62
N LYS A 742 -36.97 -25.33 -0.69
CA LYS A 742 -37.40 -24.35 -1.70
C LYS A 742 -38.81 -23.84 -1.38
N SER A 743 -39.75 -24.75 -1.16
CA SER A 743 -41.12 -24.45 -0.74
C SER A 743 -41.17 -23.67 0.58
N LYS A 744 -40.34 -24.04 1.55
CA LYS A 744 -40.25 -23.37 2.87
C LYS A 744 -39.67 -21.96 2.80
N ILE A 745 -38.82 -21.66 1.80
CA ILE A 745 -38.34 -20.30 1.50
C ILE A 745 -39.41 -19.49 0.78
N ASP A 746 -40.06 -20.05 -0.26
CA ASP A 746 -41.18 -19.40 -0.96
C ASP A 746 -42.36 -19.11 0.01
N GLU A 747 -42.65 -20.01 0.97
CA GLU A 747 -43.63 -19.82 2.06
C GLU A 747 -43.36 -18.60 2.95
N LYS A 748 -42.12 -18.07 3.02
CA LYS A 748 -41.83 -16.87 3.84
C LYS A 748 -42.15 -15.57 3.14
N SER A 749 -42.08 -15.54 1.81
CA SER A 749 -42.22 -14.29 1.04
C SER A 749 -42.30 -14.58 -0.45
N ASN A 750 -43.23 -13.90 -1.14
CA ASN A 750 -43.24 -13.84 -2.59
C ASN A 750 -42.09 -12.99 -3.18
N TYR A 751 -41.46 -12.11 -2.38
CA TYR A 751 -40.40 -11.21 -2.83
C TYR A 751 -39.02 -11.87 -2.83
N ASP A 752 -38.36 -11.89 -3.99
CA ASP A 752 -37.12 -12.64 -4.20
C ASP A 752 -35.91 -12.09 -3.43
N ASN A 753 -35.87 -10.81 -3.05
CA ASN A 753 -34.85 -10.26 -2.14
C ASN A 753 -34.94 -10.86 -0.72
N VAL A 754 -36.14 -11.14 -0.23
CA VAL A 754 -36.36 -11.82 1.05
C VAL A 754 -35.99 -13.30 0.92
N LYS A 755 -36.35 -13.96 -0.18
CA LYS A 755 -35.92 -15.35 -0.46
C LYS A 755 -34.40 -15.47 -0.52
N ASN A 756 -33.71 -14.52 -1.15
CA ASN A 756 -32.24 -14.43 -1.19
C ASN A 756 -31.66 -14.32 0.23
N THR A 757 -32.28 -13.48 1.06
CA THR A 757 -31.93 -13.32 2.49
C THR A 757 -32.12 -14.62 3.28
N LYS A 758 -33.19 -15.37 3.04
CA LYS A 758 -33.44 -16.65 3.71
C LYS A 758 -32.49 -17.75 3.22
N LEU A 759 -32.16 -17.83 1.94
CA LEU A 759 -31.12 -18.74 1.44
C LEU A 759 -29.76 -18.49 2.11
N LEU A 760 -29.33 -17.22 2.22
CA LEU A 760 -28.10 -16.89 2.94
C LEU A 760 -28.18 -17.26 4.43
N THR A 761 -29.33 -17.07 5.07
CA THR A 761 -29.55 -17.42 6.48
C THR A 761 -29.34 -18.92 6.72
N GLU A 762 -29.89 -19.79 5.87
CA GLU A 762 -29.73 -21.25 6.02
C GLU A 762 -28.27 -21.71 5.81
N ILE A 763 -27.57 -21.15 4.81
CA ILE A 763 -26.15 -21.47 4.55
C ILE A 763 -25.26 -20.96 5.69
N ALA A 764 -25.54 -19.77 6.22
CA ALA A 764 -24.82 -19.21 7.36
C ALA A 764 -25.06 -20.02 8.65
N LEU A 765 -26.29 -20.48 8.91
CA LEU A 765 -26.60 -21.35 10.05
C LEU A 765 -25.90 -22.72 9.96
N ALA A 766 -25.86 -23.32 8.78
CA ALA A 766 -25.11 -24.56 8.55
C ALA A 766 -23.61 -24.35 8.82
N ALA A 767 -23.01 -23.31 8.22
CA ALA A 767 -21.60 -22.96 8.39
C ALA A 767 -21.23 -22.62 9.84
N LYS A 768 -22.12 -21.95 10.58
CA LYS A 768 -21.96 -21.65 12.01
C LYS A 768 -21.87 -22.94 12.85
N HIS A 769 -22.81 -23.87 12.64
CA HIS A 769 -22.79 -25.16 13.35
C HIS A 769 -21.59 -26.04 12.97
N GLU A 770 -21.13 -26.03 11.71
CA GLU A 770 -19.88 -26.69 11.32
C GLU A 770 -18.66 -26.10 12.06
N GLY A 771 -18.55 -24.76 12.12
CA GLY A 771 -17.47 -24.08 12.82
C GLY A 771 -17.40 -24.45 14.32
N ALA A 772 -18.54 -24.47 15.00
CA ALA A 772 -18.64 -24.88 16.41
C ALA A 772 -18.23 -26.34 16.63
N LEU A 773 -18.71 -27.27 15.78
CA LEU A 773 -18.37 -28.69 15.88
C LEU A 773 -16.88 -28.96 15.59
N LEU A 774 -16.29 -28.26 14.63
CA LEU A 774 -14.85 -28.36 14.34
C LEU A 774 -13.99 -27.74 15.45
N TRP A 775 -14.45 -26.66 16.08
CA TRP A 775 -13.77 -26.11 17.24
C TRP A 775 -13.70 -27.12 18.39
N GLU A 776 -14.84 -27.70 18.78
CA GLU A 776 -14.88 -28.66 19.88
C GLU A 776 -14.03 -29.91 19.63
N LEU A 777 -13.92 -30.35 18.38
CA LEU A 777 -13.07 -31.49 17.98
C LEU A 777 -11.56 -31.16 17.97
N TYR A 778 -11.17 -29.92 17.68
CA TYR A 778 -9.76 -29.55 17.44
C TYR A 778 -9.18 -28.47 18.37
N LYS A 779 -9.95 -27.95 19.36
CA LYS A 779 -9.57 -26.86 20.28
C LYS A 779 -8.23 -27.04 21.01
N ASN A 780 -7.79 -28.27 21.22
CA ASN A 780 -6.48 -28.60 21.83
C ASN A 780 -5.29 -28.23 20.90
N ASN A 781 -5.54 -27.93 19.62
CA ASN A 781 -4.59 -27.37 18.68
C ASN A 781 -5.29 -26.27 17.84
N PRO A 782 -5.40 -25.02 18.35
CA PRO A 782 -6.18 -23.97 17.71
C PRO A 782 -5.77 -23.66 16.27
N SER A 783 -4.48 -23.76 15.93
CA SER A 783 -4.00 -23.56 14.56
C SER A 783 -4.52 -24.63 13.59
N LEU A 784 -4.59 -25.90 14.03
CA LEU A 784 -5.23 -26.98 13.28
C LEU A 784 -6.75 -26.79 13.18
N ALA A 785 -7.41 -26.37 14.27
CA ALA A 785 -8.84 -26.05 14.26
C ALA A 785 -9.18 -24.98 13.21
N CYS A 786 -8.44 -23.87 13.19
CA CYS A 786 -8.61 -22.81 12.21
C CYS A 786 -8.34 -23.27 10.76
N MET A 787 -7.37 -24.17 10.55
CA MET A 787 -7.15 -24.79 9.23
C MET A 787 -8.35 -25.64 8.80
N LYS A 788 -8.90 -26.46 9.70
CA LYS A 788 -10.09 -27.29 9.44
C LYS A 788 -11.32 -26.42 9.14
N LEU A 789 -11.49 -25.28 9.82
CA LEU A 789 -12.50 -24.27 9.48
C LEU A 789 -12.32 -23.70 8.05
N ARG A 790 -11.12 -23.25 7.68
CA ARG A 790 -10.83 -22.76 6.30
C ARG A 790 -11.20 -23.79 5.24
N ASN A 791 -10.90 -25.06 5.50
CA ASN A 791 -11.20 -26.16 4.58
C ASN A 791 -12.72 -26.40 4.46
N SER A 792 -13.48 -26.46 5.57
CA SER A 792 -14.95 -26.59 5.51
C SER A 792 -15.63 -25.36 4.88
N TYR A 793 -15.20 -24.13 5.18
CA TYR A 793 -15.67 -22.91 4.52
C TYR A 793 -15.52 -22.98 2.99
N SER A 794 -14.38 -23.49 2.52
CA SER A 794 -14.10 -23.63 1.09
C SER A 794 -14.91 -24.76 0.44
N ASP A 795 -15.20 -25.84 1.18
CA ASP A 795 -16.09 -26.91 0.73
C ASP A 795 -17.56 -26.44 0.65
N TYR A 796 -18.05 -25.59 1.56
CA TYR A 796 -19.32 -24.86 1.35
C TYR A 796 -19.26 -23.96 0.12
N GLY A 797 -18.11 -23.31 -0.14
CA GLY A 797 -17.91 -22.51 -1.34
C GLY A 797 -18.12 -23.32 -2.61
N ASP A 798 -17.53 -24.52 -2.71
CA ASP A 798 -17.74 -25.41 -3.85
C ASP A 798 -19.16 -25.98 -3.94
N LEU A 799 -19.80 -26.30 -2.81
CA LEU A 799 -21.21 -26.67 -2.75
C LEU A 799 -22.14 -25.54 -3.24
N VAL A 800 -21.85 -24.29 -2.89
CA VAL A 800 -22.61 -23.14 -3.38
C VAL A 800 -22.32 -22.89 -4.87
N LYS A 801 -21.06 -22.94 -5.31
CA LYS A 801 -20.62 -22.71 -6.71
C LYS A 801 -21.08 -23.81 -7.69
N GLY A 802 -21.28 -25.04 -7.23
CA GLY A 802 -21.57 -26.22 -8.07
C GLY A 802 -20.34 -27.02 -8.49
N THR A 803 -19.21 -26.78 -7.82
CA THR A 803 -17.88 -27.32 -8.12
C THR A 803 -17.42 -28.41 -7.15
N SER A 804 -18.35 -28.94 -6.34
CA SER A 804 -18.17 -30.10 -5.47
C SER A 804 -17.74 -31.33 -6.28
N ILE A 805 -16.65 -31.99 -5.88
CA ILE A 805 -16.17 -33.22 -6.56
C ILE A 805 -16.70 -34.51 -5.92
N TRP A 806 -17.30 -34.41 -4.73
CA TRP A 806 -17.98 -35.49 -4.01
C TRP A 806 -19.50 -35.29 -4.00
N GLU A 807 -20.22 -36.40 -3.87
CA GLU A 807 -21.66 -36.40 -3.64
C GLU A 807 -22.09 -37.61 -2.80
N ASN A 808 -23.06 -37.38 -1.92
CA ASN A 808 -23.96 -38.37 -1.35
C ASN A 808 -25.40 -37.83 -1.47
N THR A 809 -26.41 -38.61 -1.07
CA THR A 809 -27.82 -38.20 -1.15
C THR A 809 -28.07 -36.82 -0.52
N LYS A 810 -27.44 -36.50 0.62
CA LYS A 810 -27.64 -35.23 1.31
C LYS A 810 -26.91 -34.06 0.65
N SER A 811 -25.64 -34.21 0.27
CA SER A 811 -24.90 -33.13 -0.38
C SER A 811 -25.41 -32.84 -1.79
N LYS A 812 -25.86 -33.87 -2.52
CA LYS A 812 -26.55 -33.67 -3.79
C LYS A 812 -27.86 -32.88 -3.61
N THR A 813 -28.76 -33.31 -2.72
CA THR A 813 -30.01 -32.56 -2.45
C THR A 813 -29.73 -31.12 -2.00
N ALA A 814 -28.70 -30.90 -1.18
CA ALA A 814 -28.29 -29.56 -0.79
C ALA A 814 -27.79 -28.71 -1.97
N GLU A 815 -27.02 -29.30 -2.88
CA GLU A 815 -26.50 -28.60 -4.05
C GLU A 815 -27.60 -28.28 -5.07
N ASP A 816 -28.45 -29.25 -5.36
CA ASP A 816 -29.59 -29.11 -6.28
C ASP A 816 -30.56 -28.04 -5.74
N ASN A 817 -30.89 -28.06 -4.44
CA ASN A 817 -31.67 -27.03 -3.77
C ASN A 817 -31.08 -25.63 -3.94
N ILE A 818 -29.80 -25.42 -3.61
CA ILE A 818 -29.14 -24.11 -3.72
C ILE A 818 -29.20 -23.62 -5.17
N GLY A 819 -28.91 -24.49 -6.14
CA GLY A 819 -29.00 -24.16 -7.56
C GLY A 819 -30.41 -23.74 -7.98
N ASP A 820 -31.44 -24.48 -7.58
CA ASP A 820 -32.82 -24.25 -7.98
C ASP A 820 -33.50 -23.07 -7.28
N ILE A 821 -33.12 -22.78 -6.03
CA ILE A 821 -33.55 -21.59 -5.30
C ILE A 821 -32.93 -20.34 -5.95
N LEU A 822 -31.64 -20.38 -6.33
CA LEU A 822 -30.99 -19.27 -7.05
C LEU A 822 -31.59 -19.05 -8.44
N LYS A 823 -31.91 -20.11 -9.22
CA LYS A 823 -32.66 -19.99 -10.48
C LYS A 823 -34.02 -19.31 -10.30
N ASN A 824 -34.72 -19.59 -9.19
CA ASN A 824 -36.03 -19.02 -8.90
C ASN A 824 -35.92 -17.52 -8.57
N ILE A 825 -35.05 -17.17 -7.62
CA ILE A 825 -34.80 -15.81 -7.14
C ILE A 825 -34.30 -14.87 -8.24
N PHE A 826 -33.42 -15.36 -9.11
CA PHE A 826 -32.77 -14.55 -10.14
C PHE A 826 -33.29 -14.86 -11.56
N LYS A 827 -34.50 -15.41 -11.68
CA LYS A 827 -35.09 -15.93 -12.94
C LYS A 827 -34.90 -15.05 -14.18
N ASP A 828 -35.10 -13.74 -14.05
CA ASP A 828 -34.90 -12.79 -15.16
C ASP A 828 -33.41 -12.63 -15.52
N LYS A 829 -32.56 -12.36 -14.51
CA LYS A 829 -31.08 -12.27 -14.69
C LYS A 829 -30.46 -13.55 -15.21
N PHE A 830 -30.97 -14.68 -14.74
CA PHE A 830 -30.54 -16.01 -15.16
C PHE A 830 -30.66 -16.12 -16.69
N LYS A 831 -31.74 -15.59 -17.27
CA LYS A 831 -31.93 -15.52 -18.72
C LYS A 831 -31.14 -14.39 -19.40
N SER A 832 -31.12 -13.17 -18.86
CA SER A 832 -30.50 -12.01 -19.52
C SER A 832 -28.98 -11.92 -19.33
N ASP A 833 -28.53 -11.87 -18.08
CA ASP A 833 -27.16 -11.48 -17.68
C ASP A 833 -26.23 -12.71 -17.66
N TYR A 834 -26.82 -13.87 -17.34
CA TYR A 834 -26.15 -15.15 -17.23
C TYR A 834 -26.40 -16.06 -18.44
N LYS A 835 -27.38 -15.77 -19.31
CA LYS A 835 -27.68 -16.56 -20.52
C LYS A 835 -27.88 -18.06 -20.23
N GLU A 836 -28.60 -18.33 -19.15
CA GLU A 836 -28.90 -19.65 -18.58
C GLU A 836 -27.68 -20.43 -18.04
N ASP A 837 -26.49 -19.78 -17.91
CA ASP A 837 -25.33 -20.30 -17.16
C ASP A 837 -25.54 -20.18 -15.65
N ILE A 838 -25.98 -21.28 -15.04
CA ILE A 838 -26.21 -21.38 -13.60
C ILE A 838 -24.92 -21.32 -12.78
N ASN A 839 -23.80 -21.79 -13.32
CA ASN A 839 -22.55 -21.89 -12.57
C ASN A 839 -21.91 -20.52 -12.37
N LYS A 840 -22.00 -19.66 -13.38
CA LYS A 840 -21.61 -18.25 -13.30
C LYS A 840 -22.50 -17.45 -12.34
N LEU A 841 -23.82 -17.70 -12.34
CA LEU A 841 -24.74 -17.10 -11.35
C LEU A 841 -24.37 -17.51 -9.91
N ARG A 842 -24.15 -18.80 -9.68
CA ARG A 842 -23.73 -19.36 -8.39
C ARG A 842 -22.38 -18.82 -7.91
N GLU A 843 -21.42 -18.63 -8.81
CA GLU A 843 -20.10 -18.09 -8.49
C GLU A 843 -20.13 -16.59 -8.15
N ASP A 844 -20.88 -15.77 -8.90
CA ASP A 844 -21.07 -14.35 -8.58
C ASP A 844 -21.87 -14.17 -7.26
N TRP A 845 -22.86 -15.04 -7.00
CA TRP A 845 -23.61 -15.05 -5.73
C TRP A 845 -22.70 -15.41 -4.55
N TRP A 846 -21.87 -16.45 -4.67
CA TRP A 846 -20.92 -16.81 -3.62
C TRP A 846 -19.97 -15.65 -3.31
N LYS A 847 -19.37 -15.02 -4.34
CA LYS A 847 -18.46 -13.87 -4.15
C LYS A 847 -19.09 -12.70 -3.40
N ALA A 848 -20.39 -12.43 -3.59
CA ALA A 848 -21.10 -11.38 -2.87
C ALA A 848 -21.35 -11.72 -1.38
N ASN A 849 -21.57 -13.01 -1.07
CA ASN A 849 -22.09 -13.44 0.23
C ASN A 849 -21.08 -14.19 1.12
N ARG A 850 -19.91 -14.59 0.59
CA ARG A 850 -18.92 -15.44 1.29
C ARG A 850 -18.42 -14.88 2.62
N GLN A 851 -18.34 -13.56 2.78
CA GLN A 851 -17.91 -12.91 4.04
C GLN A 851 -18.89 -13.18 5.20
N ASP A 852 -20.21 -13.20 4.96
CA ASP A 852 -21.18 -13.46 6.03
C ASP A 852 -21.15 -14.92 6.48
N ILE A 853 -20.91 -15.83 5.53
CA ILE A 853 -20.76 -17.27 5.76
C ILE A 853 -19.47 -17.55 6.55
N TRP A 854 -18.37 -16.84 6.24
CA TRP A 854 -17.13 -16.90 7.02
C TRP A 854 -17.30 -16.33 8.43
N ASN A 855 -17.95 -15.17 8.55
CA ASN A 855 -18.26 -14.55 9.84
C ASN A 855 -19.18 -15.45 10.70
N ALA A 856 -20.13 -16.16 10.08
CA ALA A 856 -20.98 -17.15 10.76
C ALA A 856 -20.16 -18.34 11.27
N MET A 857 -19.30 -18.92 10.43
CA MET A 857 -18.45 -20.06 10.81
C MET A 857 -17.46 -19.73 11.93
N THR A 858 -16.95 -18.50 11.99
CA THR A 858 -15.92 -18.08 12.95
C THR A 858 -16.45 -17.38 14.21
N CYS A 859 -17.77 -17.14 14.32
CA CYS A 859 -18.30 -16.31 15.42
C CYS A 859 -18.18 -16.93 16.82
N GLU A 860 -18.39 -18.25 16.95
CA GLU A 860 -18.37 -18.98 18.24
C GLU A 860 -16.95 -19.41 18.67
N ILE A 861 -15.95 -19.12 17.85
CA ILE A 861 -14.54 -19.40 18.13
C ILE A 861 -14.03 -18.46 19.24
N PRO A 862 -13.26 -18.92 20.25
CA PRO A 862 -12.66 -18.04 21.24
C PRO A 862 -11.61 -17.09 20.66
N ASP A 863 -11.46 -15.90 21.24
CA ASP A 863 -10.58 -14.85 20.69
C ASP A 863 -9.09 -15.25 20.73
N TYR A 864 -8.70 -16.09 21.69
CA TYR A 864 -7.35 -16.67 21.81
C TYR A 864 -7.00 -17.70 20.72
N ALA A 865 -7.97 -18.13 19.90
CA ALA A 865 -7.75 -19.09 18.83
C ALA A 865 -6.96 -18.46 17.67
N THR A 866 -5.63 -18.48 17.78
CA THR A 866 -4.75 -17.92 16.77
C THR A 866 -4.49 -18.89 15.65
N PHE A 867 -4.84 -18.48 14.43
CA PHE A 867 -4.32 -19.12 13.22
C PHE A 867 -2.97 -18.52 12.85
N VAL A 868 -2.02 -19.37 12.43
CA VAL A 868 -0.64 -18.99 12.16
C VAL A 868 -0.25 -19.48 10.76
N ILE A 869 -0.08 -18.56 9.81
CA ILE A 869 0.56 -18.87 8.53
C ILE A 869 2.06 -18.65 8.71
N THR A 870 2.84 -19.71 8.59
CA THR A 870 4.29 -19.62 8.40
C THR A 870 4.60 -19.43 6.92
N LYS A 871 5.54 -18.54 6.60
CA LYS A 871 5.98 -18.26 5.22
C LYS A 871 7.49 -18.19 5.12
N LYS A 872 8.02 -18.56 3.96
CA LYS A 872 9.42 -18.33 3.62
C LYS A 872 9.63 -16.83 3.31
N PRO A 873 10.48 -16.10 4.05
CA PRO A 873 10.71 -14.68 3.82
C PRO A 873 11.46 -14.42 2.51
N SER A 874 11.31 -13.20 1.97
CA SER A 874 11.80 -12.82 0.64
C SER A 874 13.32 -12.76 0.48
N ASP A 875 14.07 -12.80 1.59
CA ASP A 875 15.53 -12.90 1.66
C ASP A 875 16.04 -14.36 1.74
N GLY A 876 15.12 -15.32 1.88
CA GLY A 876 15.40 -16.74 2.02
C GLY A 876 15.88 -17.19 3.41
N GLN A 877 15.89 -16.34 4.44
CA GLN A 877 16.44 -16.66 5.77
C GLN A 877 15.39 -16.58 6.89
N GLY A 878 15.07 -17.74 7.48
CA GLY A 878 14.13 -17.85 8.60
C GLY A 878 12.69 -18.14 8.16
N ILE A 879 11.73 -17.78 9.01
CA ILE A 879 10.30 -18.01 8.83
C ILE A 879 9.54 -16.74 9.24
N GLU A 880 8.71 -16.20 8.36
CA GLU A 880 7.75 -15.14 8.71
C GLU A 880 6.47 -15.76 9.27
N TYR A 881 5.95 -15.20 10.36
CA TYR A 881 4.69 -15.62 10.98
C TYR A 881 3.62 -14.54 10.75
N ASN A 882 2.50 -14.91 10.12
CA ASN A 882 1.28 -14.09 10.11
C ASN A 882 0.26 -14.72 11.06
N VAL A 883 -0.13 -13.98 12.10
CA VAL A 883 -0.99 -14.47 13.18
C VAL A 883 -2.33 -13.74 13.16
N THR A 884 -3.44 -14.47 13.03
CA THR A 884 -4.79 -13.91 13.09
C THR A 884 -5.55 -14.49 14.29
N GLY A 885 -6.06 -13.61 15.17
CA GLY A 885 -6.90 -14.01 16.30
C GLY A 885 -8.29 -14.47 15.84
N LYS A 886 -8.98 -15.26 16.69
CA LYS A 886 -10.31 -15.83 16.41
C LYS A 886 -10.42 -16.47 15.01
N CYS A 887 -9.38 -17.21 14.61
CA CYS A 887 -9.18 -17.78 13.27
C CYS A 887 -9.27 -16.82 12.06
N GLY A 888 -9.35 -15.49 12.24
CA GLY A 888 -9.63 -14.52 11.17
C GLY A 888 -11.09 -14.07 11.05
N TYR A 889 -11.89 -14.18 12.11
CA TYR A 889 -13.21 -13.56 12.21
C TYR A 889 -13.17 -12.04 11.94
N SER A 890 -14.14 -11.53 11.16
CA SER A 890 -14.22 -10.11 10.74
C SER A 890 -12.97 -9.55 10.03
N GLN A 891 -12.13 -10.42 9.48
CA GLN A 891 -11.01 -10.08 8.58
C GLN A 891 -11.36 -10.51 7.14
N GLU A 892 -10.47 -10.24 6.17
CA GLU A 892 -10.64 -10.74 4.79
C GLU A 892 -10.90 -12.25 4.78
N THR A 893 -11.89 -12.70 4.01
CA THR A 893 -12.16 -14.14 3.86
C THR A 893 -10.93 -14.91 3.38
N PRO A 894 -10.71 -16.15 3.86
CA PRO A 894 -9.70 -17.04 3.31
C PRO A 894 -9.88 -17.21 1.79
N LYS A 895 -8.79 -17.12 1.03
CA LYS A 895 -8.81 -17.22 -0.46
C LYS A 895 -8.70 -18.65 -0.97
N ASP A 896 -8.81 -19.63 -0.07
CA ASP A 896 -8.77 -21.05 -0.40
C ASP A 896 -9.99 -21.46 -1.26
N ASP A 897 -11.10 -20.73 -1.18
CA ASP A 897 -12.28 -20.92 -2.02
C ASP A 897 -12.05 -20.63 -3.52
N GLU A 898 -10.92 -20.01 -3.86
CA GLU A 898 -10.44 -19.77 -5.23
C GLU A 898 -9.48 -20.90 -5.71
N ILE A 899 -9.06 -21.81 -4.81
CA ILE A 899 -8.25 -23.02 -5.11
C ILE A 899 -9.20 -24.21 -5.38
N PRO A 900 -9.00 -25.01 -6.44
CA PRO A 900 -9.82 -26.19 -6.72
C PRO A 900 -9.85 -27.22 -5.58
N GLN A 901 -11.03 -27.82 -5.35
CA GLN A 901 -11.29 -28.69 -4.19
C GLN A 901 -10.27 -29.83 -4.02
N PHE A 902 -9.94 -30.55 -5.09
CA PHE A 902 -8.93 -31.62 -5.08
C PHE A 902 -7.56 -31.14 -4.57
N LEU A 903 -7.10 -29.96 -4.99
CA LEU A 903 -5.80 -29.41 -4.59
C LEU A 903 -5.80 -29.00 -3.11
N ARG A 904 -6.93 -28.47 -2.61
CA ARG A 904 -7.10 -28.24 -1.16
C ARG A 904 -7.08 -29.53 -0.38
N TRP A 905 -7.79 -30.56 -0.83
CA TRP A 905 -7.83 -31.86 -0.14
C TRP A 905 -6.46 -32.53 -0.11
N PHE A 906 -5.69 -32.48 -1.20
CA PHE A 906 -4.33 -33.03 -1.22
C PHE A 906 -3.37 -32.27 -0.27
N LYS A 907 -3.58 -30.96 -0.08
CA LYS A 907 -2.89 -30.14 0.95
C LYS A 907 -3.39 -30.40 2.37
N GLU A 908 -4.69 -30.69 2.55
CA GLU A 908 -5.24 -31.10 3.83
C GLU A 908 -4.73 -32.49 4.24
N TRP A 909 -4.67 -33.43 3.29
CA TRP A 909 -4.10 -34.76 3.44
C TRP A 909 -2.66 -34.69 3.93
N SER A 910 -1.79 -33.88 3.28
CA SER A 910 -0.39 -33.77 3.72
C SER A 910 -0.27 -33.14 5.11
N SER A 911 -1.14 -32.20 5.48
CA SER A 911 -1.20 -31.64 6.83
C SER A 911 -1.65 -32.65 7.89
N ASP A 912 -2.63 -33.49 7.57
CA ASP A 912 -3.12 -34.56 8.46
C ASP A 912 -2.07 -35.67 8.61
N PHE A 913 -1.46 -36.12 7.50
CA PHE A 913 -0.32 -37.04 7.46
C PHE A 913 0.81 -36.57 8.38
N CYS A 914 1.25 -35.33 8.23
CA CYS A 914 2.29 -34.75 9.08
C CYS A 914 1.85 -34.59 10.54
N THR A 915 0.56 -34.35 10.80
CA THR A 915 0.01 -34.27 12.16
C THR A 915 0.09 -35.61 12.88
N GLU A 916 -0.21 -36.72 12.20
CA GLU A 916 -0.10 -38.07 12.78
C GLU A 916 1.35 -38.56 12.83
N LYS A 917 2.17 -38.31 11.79
CA LYS A 917 3.63 -38.64 11.79
C LYS A 917 4.33 -38.02 12.99
N ASN A 918 4.02 -36.76 13.30
CA ASN A 918 4.57 -36.04 14.45
C ASN A 918 4.27 -36.71 15.81
N LYS A 919 3.22 -37.53 15.95
CA LYS A 919 2.94 -38.28 17.19
C LYS A 919 3.91 -39.44 17.40
N TYR A 920 4.40 -40.04 16.32
CA TYR A 920 5.42 -41.10 16.36
C TYR A 920 6.84 -40.51 16.54
N ASP A 921 7.08 -39.31 16.02
CA ASP A 921 8.40 -38.64 15.95
C ASP A 921 8.78 -37.78 17.17
N ILE A 922 7.84 -37.07 17.81
CA ILE A 922 8.15 -35.94 18.72
C ILE A 922 7.95 -36.29 20.20
N ASN A 923 9.02 -36.14 21.01
CA ASN A 923 8.95 -36.25 22.47
C ASN A 923 8.11 -35.12 23.07
N ASN A 924 7.05 -35.46 23.78
CA ASN A 924 6.19 -34.50 24.47
C ASN A 924 6.22 -34.77 25.98
N ALA A 925 6.89 -33.91 26.76
CA ALA A 925 7.19 -34.14 28.18
C ALA A 925 6.00 -33.96 29.15
N PHE A 926 4.76 -34.13 28.65
CA PHE A 926 3.51 -33.81 29.36
C PHE A 926 2.40 -34.87 29.15
N VAL A 927 2.76 -36.15 28.99
CA VAL A 927 1.80 -37.26 29.04
C VAL A 927 1.73 -37.83 30.47
N ASN A 928 1.04 -37.12 31.37
CA ASN A 928 0.80 -37.54 32.76
C ASN A 928 -0.51 -38.34 32.93
N THR A 929 -0.92 -39.09 31.90
CA THR A 929 -2.08 -39.98 31.92
C THR A 929 -1.70 -41.35 31.35
N ILE A 930 -1.97 -42.41 32.12
CA ILE A 930 -1.69 -43.78 31.71
C ILE A 930 -2.74 -44.21 30.67
N GLY A 931 -2.42 -43.99 29.39
CA GLY A 931 -3.26 -44.33 28.25
C GLY A 931 -2.77 -43.70 26.95
N GLU A 932 -2.29 -44.53 26.02
CA GLU A 932 -2.01 -44.21 24.61
C GLU A 932 -1.03 -43.04 24.32
N ASP A 933 0.19 -43.12 24.86
CA ASP A 933 1.34 -42.51 24.17
C ASP A 933 1.65 -43.33 22.89
N LYS A 934 1.94 -42.64 21.77
CA LYS A 934 2.34 -43.25 20.48
C LYS A 934 3.83 -43.02 20.14
N ASN A 935 4.56 -42.30 21.00
CA ASN A 935 5.93 -41.92 20.72
C ASN A 935 6.87 -43.15 20.67
N ILE A 936 7.53 -43.35 19.52
CA ILE A 936 8.40 -44.52 19.31
C ILE A 936 9.74 -44.37 20.04
N LEU A 937 10.23 -43.14 20.23
CA LEU A 937 11.51 -42.85 20.91
C LEU A 937 11.44 -43.14 22.43
N SER A 938 10.30 -42.89 23.09
CA SER A 938 10.09 -43.20 24.50
C SER A 938 9.96 -44.71 24.72
N MET A 939 9.22 -45.40 23.84
CA MET A 939 8.91 -46.84 23.96
C MET A 939 10.05 -47.77 23.54
N CYS A 940 10.80 -47.44 22.48
CA CYS A 940 11.79 -48.35 21.89
C CYS A 940 13.23 -48.18 22.40
N LYS A 941 13.47 -47.29 23.37
CA LYS A 941 14.82 -47.02 23.89
C LYS A 941 15.38 -48.23 24.64
N GLY A 942 16.31 -48.96 24.02
CA GLY A 942 16.87 -50.20 24.54
C GLY A 942 16.06 -51.47 24.20
N CYS A 943 15.07 -51.36 23.31
CA CYS A 943 14.26 -52.48 22.84
C CYS A 943 14.48 -52.75 21.35
N SER A 944 14.36 -54.01 20.92
CA SER A 944 14.37 -54.39 19.50
C SER A 944 12.99 -54.28 18.86
N THR A 945 12.92 -54.29 17.52
CA THR A 945 11.67 -54.49 16.77
C THR A 945 11.04 -55.88 16.95
N SER A 946 11.80 -56.87 17.43
CA SER A 946 11.27 -58.19 17.84
C SER A 946 10.60 -58.16 19.23
N GLY A 947 10.65 -57.04 19.95
CA GLY A 947 10.12 -56.90 21.31
C GLY A 947 11.09 -57.37 22.38
N THR A 948 12.34 -57.67 22.02
CA THR A 948 13.41 -58.12 22.90
C THR A 948 14.05 -56.93 23.62
N ASP A 949 14.41 -57.11 24.90
CA ASP A 949 15.12 -56.10 25.69
C ASP A 949 16.63 -56.26 25.50
N CYS A 950 17.24 -55.32 24.78
CA CYS A 950 18.63 -55.33 24.36
C CYS A 950 19.63 -55.23 25.54
N LEU A 951 19.17 -54.90 26.75
CA LEU A 951 20.00 -54.67 27.94
C LEU A 951 19.56 -55.53 29.15
N SER A 952 18.65 -56.49 28.95
CA SER A 952 17.99 -57.28 30.01
C SER A 952 18.90 -57.98 31.02
N THR A 953 20.16 -58.27 30.67
CA THR A 953 21.17 -58.88 31.58
C THR A 953 22.14 -57.87 32.22
N TYR A 954 22.05 -56.57 31.92
CA TYR A 954 23.01 -55.55 32.34
C TYR A 954 22.53 -54.72 33.54
N VAL A 955 22.54 -55.33 34.73
CA VAL A 955 21.90 -54.89 36.00
C VAL A 955 22.48 -53.58 36.63
N LYS A 956 23.23 -52.76 35.88
CA LYS A 956 23.83 -51.49 36.38
C LYS A 956 23.69 -50.32 35.40
N SER A 957 22.47 -49.99 34.99
CA SER A 957 22.20 -48.69 34.36
C SER A 957 20.81 -48.15 34.71
N ASN A 958 20.65 -46.82 34.74
CA ASN A 958 19.37 -46.14 34.99
C ASN A 958 18.45 -46.10 33.76
N TYR A 959 18.63 -47.02 32.80
CA TYR A 959 17.94 -47.05 31.52
C TYR A 959 16.87 -48.15 31.59
N LYS A 960 15.67 -47.79 32.02
CA LYS A 960 14.52 -48.70 32.12
C LYS A 960 13.96 -49.07 30.75
N SER A 961 14.61 -50.01 30.06
CA SER A 961 13.89 -50.99 29.26
C SER A 961 13.22 -52.02 30.20
N SER A 962 12.25 -52.75 29.67
CA SER A 962 11.52 -53.83 30.35
C SER A 962 10.78 -54.66 29.32
N TYR A 963 10.42 -55.90 29.66
CA TYR A 963 9.62 -56.76 28.78
C TYR A 963 8.31 -56.09 28.33
N VAL A 964 7.62 -55.37 29.23
CA VAL A 964 6.36 -54.66 28.93
C VAL A 964 6.57 -53.50 27.96
N THR A 965 7.61 -52.68 28.15
CA THR A 965 7.91 -51.57 27.23
C THR A 965 8.38 -52.07 25.88
N CYS A 966 9.16 -53.16 25.83
CA CYS A 966 9.63 -53.71 24.56
C CYS A 966 8.53 -54.42 23.76
N ALA A 967 7.62 -55.15 24.41
CA ALA A 967 6.39 -55.64 23.76
C ALA A 967 5.52 -54.49 23.23
N THR A 968 5.46 -53.37 23.96
CA THR A 968 4.76 -52.15 23.49
C THR A 968 5.48 -51.51 22.30
N CYS A 969 6.82 -51.41 22.32
CA CYS A 969 7.61 -50.97 21.16
C CYS A 969 7.33 -51.81 19.91
N GLN A 970 7.33 -53.14 20.02
CA GLN A 970 7.01 -54.04 18.90
C GLN A 970 5.63 -53.73 18.30
N LYS A 971 4.61 -53.56 19.16
CA LYS A 971 3.26 -53.17 18.73
C LYS A 971 3.26 -51.82 18.03
N THR A 972 3.82 -50.78 18.63
CA THR A 972 3.83 -49.41 18.06
C THR A 972 4.65 -49.33 16.77
N CYS A 973 5.75 -50.08 16.64
CA CYS A 973 6.52 -50.19 15.40
C CYS A 973 5.72 -50.88 14.28
N LYS A 974 4.93 -51.91 14.60
CA LYS A 974 4.02 -52.53 13.63
C LYS A 974 2.91 -51.56 13.22
N GLU A 975 2.26 -50.89 14.18
CA GLU A 975 1.21 -49.91 13.90
C GLU A 975 1.71 -48.74 13.05
N TYR A 976 2.93 -48.24 13.29
CA TYR A 976 3.58 -47.26 12.42
C TYR A 976 3.78 -47.81 11.00
N LYS A 977 4.27 -49.05 10.86
CA LYS A 977 4.49 -49.66 9.55
C LYS A 977 3.18 -49.84 8.77
N ASP A 978 2.14 -50.36 9.41
CA ASP A 978 0.84 -50.57 8.77
C ASP A 978 0.20 -49.20 8.42
N TRP A 979 0.36 -48.18 9.26
CA TRP A 979 -0.08 -46.81 9.00
C TRP A 979 0.67 -46.13 7.84
N ILE A 980 2.02 -46.13 7.84
CA ILE A 980 2.81 -45.43 6.81
C ILE A 980 2.62 -46.06 5.42
N ASN A 981 2.40 -47.37 5.36
CA ASN A 981 2.07 -48.09 4.12
C ASN A 981 0.70 -47.67 3.56
N ASN A 982 -0.32 -47.51 4.41
CA ASN A 982 -1.61 -46.98 3.98
C ASN A 982 -1.49 -45.53 3.47
N GLN A 983 -0.75 -44.67 4.19
CA GLN A 983 -0.50 -43.29 3.77
C GLN A 983 0.26 -43.18 2.44
N ASN A 984 1.20 -44.09 2.18
CA ASN A 984 1.89 -44.17 0.89
C ASN A 984 0.93 -44.55 -0.27
N SER A 985 -0.08 -45.39 0.00
CA SER A 985 -1.13 -45.72 -0.98
C SER A 985 -2.07 -44.52 -1.24
N GLU A 986 -2.52 -43.84 -0.18
CA GLU A 986 -3.36 -42.62 -0.29
C GLU A 986 -2.63 -41.49 -1.04
N PHE A 987 -1.33 -41.31 -0.78
CA PHE A 987 -0.47 -40.38 -1.50
C PHE A 987 -0.35 -40.76 -2.98
N SER A 988 -0.04 -42.02 -3.27
CA SER A 988 0.18 -42.51 -4.65
C SER A 988 -1.06 -42.32 -5.53
N LYS A 989 -2.27 -42.59 -5.01
CA LYS A 989 -3.53 -42.38 -5.74
C LYS A 989 -3.76 -40.91 -6.12
N GLN A 990 -3.52 -40.00 -5.17
CA GLN A 990 -3.66 -38.56 -5.39
C GLN A 990 -2.54 -38.00 -6.29
N LYS A 991 -1.32 -38.50 -6.16
CA LYS A 991 -0.18 -38.20 -7.06
C LYS A 991 -0.49 -38.58 -8.50
N ASN A 992 -0.89 -39.84 -8.73
CA ASN A 992 -1.34 -40.34 -10.03
C ASN A 992 -2.46 -39.45 -10.61
N LYS A 993 -3.40 -38.99 -9.77
CA LYS A 993 -4.49 -38.13 -10.21
C LYS A 993 -4.06 -36.70 -10.56
N TYR A 994 -3.13 -36.12 -9.82
CA TYR A 994 -2.55 -34.81 -10.13
C TYR A 994 -1.78 -34.85 -11.46
N GLU A 995 -1.05 -35.94 -11.72
CA GLU A 995 -0.31 -36.15 -12.98
C GLU A 995 -1.25 -36.40 -14.17
N ASP A 996 -2.33 -37.18 -14.00
CA ASP A 996 -3.43 -37.32 -14.97
C ASP A 996 -4.02 -35.96 -15.39
N LEU A 997 -4.34 -35.11 -14.40
CA LEU A 997 -4.89 -33.78 -14.63
C LEU A 997 -3.89 -32.83 -15.33
N ILE A 998 -2.62 -32.86 -14.95
CA ILE A 998 -1.55 -32.09 -15.62
C ILE A 998 -1.29 -32.58 -17.05
N ASN A 999 -1.37 -33.89 -17.31
CA ASN A 999 -1.17 -34.42 -18.65
C ASN A 999 -2.33 -34.05 -19.58
N LYS A 1000 -3.58 -34.17 -19.11
CA LYS A 1000 -4.76 -33.69 -19.85
C LYS A 1000 -4.71 -32.16 -20.07
N ALA A 1001 -4.15 -31.38 -19.14
CA ALA A 1001 -3.88 -29.95 -19.33
C ALA A 1001 -2.84 -29.63 -20.43
N LYS A 1002 -1.97 -30.58 -20.81
CA LYS A 1002 -1.01 -30.41 -21.93
C LYS A 1002 -1.65 -30.68 -23.29
N GLU A 1003 -2.59 -31.63 -23.36
CA GLU A 1003 -3.20 -32.11 -24.61
C GLU A 1003 -4.35 -31.21 -25.09
N TYR A 1004 -5.18 -30.71 -24.17
CA TYR A 1004 -6.33 -29.87 -24.52
C TYR A 1004 -5.92 -28.41 -24.78
N ARG A 1005 -5.77 -28.04 -26.06
CA ARG A 1005 -5.85 -26.63 -26.47
C ARG A 1005 -7.24 -26.08 -26.13
N LEU A 1006 -7.26 -24.94 -25.43
CA LEU A 1006 -8.43 -24.28 -24.80
C LEU A 1006 -9.63 -23.93 -25.72
N SER A 1007 -9.60 -24.25 -27.01
CA SER A 1007 -10.67 -23.92 -27.97
C SER A 1007 -11.81 -24.95 -28.03
N ASN A 1008 -11.58 -26.20 -27.63
CA ASN A 1008 -12.56 -27.30 -27.73
C ASN A 1008 -12.83 -27.97 -26.38
N LEU A 1009 -13.45 -27.25 -25.43
CA LEU A 1009 -14.02 -27.86 -24.24
C LEU A 1009 -15.44 -28.38 -24.55
N ASN A 1010 -15.61 -29.71 -24.54
CA ASN A 1010 -16.91 -30.35 -24.77
C ASN A 1010 -17.89 -30.05 -23.63
N SER A 1011 -19.17 -29.84 -23.97
CA SER A 1011 -20.28 -29.52 -23.04
C SER A 1011 -20.58 -30.59 -21.98
N ASN A 1012 -19.95 -31.77 -22.09
CA ASN A 1012 -20.29 -32.96 -21.31
C ASN A 1012 -19.20 -33.30 -20.26
N VAL A 1013 -18.22 -32.42 -20.04
CA VAL A 1013 -17.15 -32.57 -19.03
C VAL A 1013 -17.51 -31.78 -17.77
N ASP A 1014 -17.24 -32.36 -16.59
CA ASP A 1014 -17.56 -31.73 -15.30
C ASP A 1014 -16.85 -30.37 -15.13
N ILE A 1015 -17.59 -29.36 -14.66
CA ILE A 1015 -17.05 -28.00 -14.48
C ILE A 1015 -15.94 -27.93 -13.42
N SER A 1016 -15.97 -28.77 -12.39
CA SER A 1016 -14.90 -28.88 -11.39
C SER A 1016 -13.60 -29.40 -12.00
N PHE A 1017 -13.70 -30.34 -12.95
CA PHE A 1017 -12.57 -30.88 -13.69
C PHE A 1017 -11.93 -29.77 -14.55
N ASN A 1018 -12.73 -29.10 -15.37
CA ASN A 1018 -12.27 -28.00 -16.24
C ASN A 1018 -11.59 -26.87 -15.43
N LYS A 1019 -12.20 -26.40 -14.34
CA LYS A 1019 -11.61 -25.37 -13.46
C LYS A 1019 -10.31 -25.83 -12.79
N THR A 1020 -10.17 -27.13 -12.50
CA THR A 1020 -8.90 -27.68 -11.96
C THR A 1020 -7.82 -27.71 -13.03
N THR A 1021 -8.13 -28.14 -14.25
CA THR A 1021 -7.22 -28.14 -15.41
C THR A 1021 -6.71 -26.74 -15.73
N GLU A 1022 -7.59 -25.72 -15.74
CA GLU A 1022 -7.19 -24.31 -15.90
C GLU A 1022 -6.26 -23.80 -14.79
N TYR A 1023 -6.49 -24.21 -13.54
CA TYR A 1023 -5.66 -23.80 -12.41
C TYR A 1023 -4.27 -24.45 -12.47
N LEU A 1024 -4.21 -25.74 -12.81
CA LEU A 1024 -2.95 -26.47 -12.98
C LEU A 1024 -2.08 -25.90 -14.11
N GLN A 1025 -2.69 -25.47 -15.23
CA GLN A 1025 -1.95 -24.78 -16.28
C GLN A 1025 -1.33 -23.46 -15.79
N LYS A 1026 -2.01 -22.69 -14.91
CA LYS A 1026 -1.44 -21.48 -14.28
C LYS A 1026 -0.28 -21.79 -13.31
N LEU A 1027 -0.30 -22.93 -12.63
CA LEU A 1027 0.82 -23.40 -11.79
C LEU A 1027 2.03 -23.87 -12.62
N LYS A 1028 1.78 -24.53 -13.76
CA LYS A 1028 2.82 -24.93 -14.72
C LYS A 1028 3.56 -23.71 -15.28
N ASP A 1029 2.86 -22.62 -15.58
CA ASP A 1029 3.46 -21.33 -15.99
C ASP A 1029 4.32 -20.68 -14.88
N GLN A 1030 4.24 -21.19 -13.64
CA GLN A 1030 5.08 -20.83 -12.48
C GLN A 1030 6.13 -21.90 -12.15
N ASN A 1031 6.43 -22.82 -13.08
CA ASN A 1031 7.34 -23.96 -12.95
C ASN A 1031 6.97 -25.02 -11.88
N MET A 1032 5.72 -25.03 -11.39
CA MET A 1032 5.23 -26.03 -10.43
C MET A 1032 4.64 -27.24 -11.17
N ASN A 1033 5.53 -28.10 -11.67
CA ASN A 1033 5.21 -29.13 -12.66
C ASN A 1033 4.79 -30.50 -12.10
N GLY A 1034 5.11 -30.80 -10.83
CA GLY A 1034 4.82 -32.10 -10.20
C GLY A 1034 4.05 -31.99 -8.87
N PRO A 1035 3.34 -33.07 -8.45
CA PRO A 1035 2.57 -33.09 -7.19
C PRO A 1035 3.49 -32.92 -5.97
N ASP A 1036 4.66 -33.56 -6.01
CA ASP A 1036 5.72 -33.45 -5.02
C ASP A 1036 6.12 -31.99 -4.78
N GLN A 1037 6.28 -31.22 -5.87
CA GLN A 1037 6.61 -29.79 -5.84
C GLN A 1037 5.44 -28.95 -5.30
N TYR A 1038 4.20 -29.30 -5.65
CA TYR A 1038 3.01 -28.65 -5.12
C TYR A 1038 2.93 -28.81 -3.59
N LEU A 1039 3.07 -30.02 -3.05
CA LEU A 1039 3.08 -30.23 -1.60
C LEU A 1039 4.30 -29.57 -0.93
N GLN A 1040 5.50 -29.74 -1.47
CA GLN A 1040 6.73 -29.19 -0.87
C GLN A 1040 6.73 -27.65 -0.85
N SER A 1041 6.14 -26.98 -1.85
CA SER A 1041 5.96 -25.52 -1.82
C SER A 1041 4.96 -25.05 -0.74
N ASN A 1042 4.00 -25.91 -0.38
CA ASN A 1042 2.97 -25.65 0.62
C ASN A 1042 3.37 -26.12 2.04
N ILE A 1043 4.59 -26.64 2.25
CA ILE A 1043 5.02 -27.26 3.52
C ILE A 1043 4.97 -26.30 4.73
N PHE A 1044 5.10 -24.99 4.48
CA PHE A 1044 4.97 -23.93 5.49
C PHE A 1044 3.51 -23.53 5.80
N GLU A 1045 2.54 -24.03 5.03
CA GLU A 1045 1.10 -23.78 5.26
C GLU A 1045 0.34 -25.02 5.76
N THR A 1046 1.07 -26.09 6.13
CA THR A 1046 0.56 -27.33 6.72
C THR A 1046 1.27 -27.63 8.05
N GLN A 1047 0.92 -28.69 8.79
CA GLN A 1047 1.69 -29.07 9.99
C GLN A 1047 3.08 -29.70 9.68
N CYS A 1048 3.46 -29.81 8.40
CA CYS A 1048 4.70 -30.44 7.98
C CYS A 1048 5.97 -29.66 8.31
N PHE A 1049 5.94 -28.32 8.42
CA PHE A 1049 7.13 -27.53 8.78
C PHE A 1049 7.75 -27.91 10.14
N LYS A 1050 7.02 -28.65 10.98
CA LYS A 1050 7.48 -29.15 12.29
C LYS A 1050 8.32 -30.43 12.18
N ASN A 1051 8.32 -31.11 11.03
CA ASN A 1051 9.00 -32.38 10.82
C ASN A 1051 10.13 -32.21 9.79
N ILE A 1052 11.36 -32.52 10.20
CA ILE A 1052 12.55 -32.41 9.34
C ILE A 1052 12.69 -33.63 8.41
N ASP A 1053 12.05 -34.75 8.76
CA ASP A 1053 12.13 -36.01 8.01
C ASP A 1053 11.04 -36.13 6.92
N VAL A 1054 10.22 -35.09 6.72
CA VAL A 1054 9.23 -34.99 5.63
C VAL A 1054 9.74 -34.11 4.49
N ASP A 1055 9.98 -34.74 3.34
CA ASP A 1055 10.29 -34.11 2.07
C ASP A 1055 9.51 -34.84 0.96
N PHE A 1056 8.51 -34.19 0.38
CA PHE A 1056 7.70 -34.80 -0.68
C PHE A 1056 8.48 -34.98 -1.99
N THR A 1057 9.65 -34.34 -2.14
CA THR A 1057 10.58 -34.61 -3.25
C THR A 1057 11.48 -35.82 -2.99
N ASN A 1058 11.53 -36.32 -1.75
CA ASN A 1058 12.20 -37.56 -1.35
C ASN A 1058 11.20 -38.53 -0.70
N ILE A 1059 10.34 -39.11 -1.53
CA ILE A 1059 9.29 -40.05 -1.12
C ILE A 1059 9.82 -41.25 -0.30
N HIS A 1060 11.03 -41.73 -0.59
CA HIS A 1060 11.65 -42.85 0.14
C HIS A 1060 11.97 -42.50 1.60
N ASN A 1061 12.31 -41.25 1.90
CA ASN A 1061 12.52 -40.80 3.28
C ASN A 1061 11.17 -40.58 4.00
N THR A 1062 10.25 -39.88 3.32
CA THR A 1062 8.94 -39.50 3.87
C THR A 1062 8.08 -40.71 4.26
N PHE A 1063 8.03 -41.73 3.41
CA PHE A 1063 7.25 -42.97 3.58
C PHE A 1063 8.11 -44.17 4.03
N ASN A 1064 9.23 -43.94 4.70
CA ASN A 1064 10.07 -45.03 5.20
C ASN A 1064 9.29 -45.94 6.17
N GLU A 1065 9.11 -47.21 5.78
CA GLU A 1065 8.44 -48.26 6.57
C GLU A 1065 9.09 -48.52 7.93
N LYS A 1066 10.40 -48.28 8.03
CA LYS A 1066 11.20 -48.52 9.22
C LYS A 1066 11.52 -47.19 9.91
N HIS A 1067 10.72 -46.85 10.93
CA HIS A 1067 10.94 -45.66 11.74
C HIS A 1067 12.37 -45.64 12.31
N LYS A 1068 12.97 -44.46 12.47
CA LYS A 1068 14.39 -44.30 12.83
C LYS A 1068 14.81 -44.96 14.15
N TYR A 1069 13.87 -45.22 15.06
CA TYR A 1069 14.07 -45.95 16.32
C TYR A 1069 13.50 -47.38 16.33
N CYS A 1070 12.76 -47.80 15.31
CA CYS A 1070 12.35 -49.20 15.11
C CYS A 1070 13.51 -49.98 14.48
N ARG A 1071 14.43 -50.46 15.30
CA ARG A 1071 15.68 -51.15 14.91
C ARG A 1071 15.92 -52.42 15.73
N THR A 1072 16.68 -53.38 15.19
CA THR A 1072 17.25 -54.48 15.97
C THR A 1072 18.39 -53.99 16.88
N CYS A 1073 18.82 -54.76 17.88
CA CYS A 1073 19.78 -54.26 18.87
C CYS A 1073 21.15 -53.88 18.25
N ASP A 1074 21.61 -54.64 17.26
CA ASP A 1074 22.82 -54.38 16.46
C ASP A 1074 22.72 -53.15 15.54
N GLU A 1075 21.52 -52.70 15.20
CA GLU A 1075 21.30 -51.53 14.33
C GLU A 1075 21.27 -50.19 15.09
N GLN A 1076 21.25 -50.20 16.43
CA GLN A 1076 21.10 -49.01 17.27
C GLN A 1076 22.47 -48.37 17.59
N PRO A 1077 22.83 -47.20 17.00
CA PRO A 1077 24.18 -46.65 17.14
C PRO A 1077 24.49 -46.25 18.58
N HIS A 1078 23.50 -45.70 19.29
CA HIS A 1078 23.65 -45.23 20.67
C HIS A 1078 23.97 -46.37 21.66
N LEU A 1079 23.57 -47.62 21.39
CA LEU A 1079 23.98 -48.77 22.20
C LEU A 1079 25.47 -49.09 21.99
N LYS A 1080 25.95 -48.99 20.74
CA LYS A 1080 27.38 -49.20 20.40
C LYS A 1080 28.28 -48.05 20.86
N GLU A 1081 27.78 -46.81 20.84
CA GLU A 1081 28.49 -45.64 21.37
C GLU A 1081 28.54 -45.63 22.90
N MET A 1082 27.46 -46.05 23.57
CA MET A 1082 27.38 -46.07 25.03
C MET A 1082 28.01 -47.32 25.66
N PHE A 1083 28.06 -48.44 24.93
CA PHE A 1083 28.72 -49.67 25.34
C PHE A 1083 29.71 -50.18 24.27
N PRO A 1084 30.84 -49.49 24.01
CA PRO A 1084 31.80 -49.85 22.95
C PRO A 1084 32.48 -51.22 23.12
N HIS A 1085 32.29 -51.86 24.27
CA HIS A 1085 32.85 -53.15 24.65
C HIS A 1085 31.84 -54.31 24.57
N LEU A 1086 30.58 -54.02 24.18
CA LEU A 1086 29.55 -55.03 23.97
C LEU A 1086 29.29 -55.21 22.47
N ASN A 1087 29.48 -56.44 21.99
CA ASN A 1087 28.96 -56.85 20.69
C ASN A 1087 27.44 -57.03 20.82
N PHE A 1088 26.67 -56.41 19.92
CA PHE A 1088 25.22 -56.59 19.85
C PHE A 1088 24.86 -57.42 18.62
N THR A 1089 23.95 -58.38 18.80
CA THR A 1089 23.27 -59.14 17.75
C THR A 1089 21.88 -58.54 17.48
N GLN A 1090 21.04 -59.17 16.66
CA GLN A 1090 19.70 -58.64 16.38
C GLN A 1090 18.79 -58.63 17.62
N ASP A 1091 18.96 -59.59 18.53
CA ASP A 1091 18.11 -59.83 19.70
C ASP A 1091 18.77 -59.52 21.05
N GLY A 1092 20.03 -59.06 21.10
CA GLY A 1092 20.66 -58.70 22.38
C GLY A 1092 22.18 -58.56 22.32
N ILE A 1093 22.86 -58.95 23.41
CA ILE A 1093 24.32 -58.95 23.53
C ILE A 1093 24.86 -60.32 23.11
N ASP A 1094 25.93 -60.32 22.33
CA ASP A 1094 26.59 -61.53 21.82
C ASP A 1094 27.34 -62.29 22.93
N ASN A 1095 27.44 -63.62 22.79
CA ASN A 1095 28.19 -64.54 23.66
C ASN A 1095 27.75 -64.67 25.16
N TYR A 1096 26.56 -64.23 25.58
CA TYR A 1096 26.05 -64.60 26.91
C TYR A 1096 25.21 -65.90 26.88
N LYS A 1097 25.62 -66.94 27.62
CA LYS A 1097 24.85 -68.16 27.83
C LYS A 1097 23.93 -68.01 29.06
N PRO A 1098 22.60 -68.20 28.95
CA PRO A 1098 21.73 -68.27 30.12
C PRO A 1098 22.01 -69.58 30.87
N GLY A 1099 22.79 -69.50 31.95
CA GLY A 1099 23.49 -70.68 32.47
C GLY A 1099 23.89 -70.65 33.94
N ASP A 1100 23.21 -69.87 34.79
CA ASP A 1100 23.21 -70.08 36.25
C ASP A 1100 21.84 -69.68 36.83
N LYS A 1101 21.14 -70.63 37.43
CA LYS A 1101 19.88 -70.38 38.16
C LYS A 1101 20.20 -70.15 39.63
N PRO A 1102 19.62 -69.12 40.28
CA PRO A 1102 19.28 -69.23 41.70
C PRO A 1102 18.17 -70.28 41.84
N THR A 1103 18.49 -71.49 42.31
CA THR A 1103 17.48 -72.50 42.68
C THR A 1103 16.94 -72.16 44.07
N GLY A 1104 15.62 -71.98 44.20
CA GLY A 1104 15.04 -71.46 45.44
C GLY A 1104 13.52 -71.53 45.54
N ASN A 1105 12.95 -72.70 45.24
CA ASN A 1105 11.62 -73.22 45.62
C ASN A 1105 10.34 -72.43 45.28
N ASP A 1106 9.33 -73.22 44.90
CA ASP A 1106 7.90 -72.98 45.09
C ASP A 1106 7.62 -72.60 46.58
N GLU A 1107 6.54 -71.90 46.93
CA GLU A 1107 5.15 -72.26 46.64
C GLU A 1107 4.20 -71.03 46.73
N THR A 1108 2.91 -71.22 46.43
CA THR A 1108 1.86 -70.19 46.54
C THR A 1108 1.55 -69.80 47.98
N HIS A 1109 1.15 -68.55 48.24
CA HIS A 1109 -0.02 -68.28 49.09
C HIS A 1109 -0.60 -66.87 48.90
N ASP A 1110 -1.93 -66.79 48.92
CA ASP A 1110 -2.76 -65.58 49.02
C ASP A 1110 -2.79 -64.98 50.44
N VAL A 1111 -3.61 -63.93 50.59
CA VAL A 1111 -4.22 -63.36 51.81
C VAL A 1111 -3.54 -62.10 52.38
N ASP A 1112 -4.04 -60.94 51.92
CA ASP A 1112 -4.92 -60.00 52.66
C ASP A 1112 -4.49 -59.49 54.09
N PRO A 1113 -5.14 -58.45 54.68
CA PRO A 1113 -4.38 -57.42 55.37
C PRO A 1113 -4.77 -57.27 56.86
N ASN A 1114 -4.39 -56.14 57.45
CA ASN A 1114 -4.71 -55.67 58.81
C ASN A 1114 -3.88 -56.28 59.94
N SER A 1115 -2.83 -55.55 60.34
CA SER A 1115 -2.88 -54.86 61.64
C SER A 1115 -1.97 -53.63 61.67
N PRO A 1116 -2.38 -52.51 62.30
CA PRO A 1116 -1.59 -51.27 62.36
C PRO A 1116 -0.86 -51.08 63.69
N VAL A 1117 0.38 -50.57 63.67
CA VAL A 1117 1.08 -50.11 64.88
C VAL A 1117 1.83 -48.79 64.64
N LYS A 1118 1.62 -47.84 65.55
CA LYS A 1118 2.37 -46.59 65.81
C LYS A 1118 3.14 -46.75 67.14
N PRO A 1119 4.00 -45.80 67.57
CA PRO A 1119 4.97 -44.98 66.84
C PRO A 1119 6.34 -44.89 67.60
N THR A 1120 7.33 -44.20 67.02
CA THR A 1120 8.36 -43.41 67.75
C THR A 1120 8.89 -42.36 66.76
N GLU A 1121 8.83 -41.05 67.00
CA GLU A 1121 9.48 -40.18 68.01
C GLU A 1121 10.88 -39.67 67.62
N SER A 1122 11.15 -38.43 68.04
CA SER A 1122 12.21 -37.55 67.53
C SER A 1122 13.47 -37.55 68.40
N THR A 1123 14.62 -37.16 67.84
CA THR A 1123 15.70 -36.33 68.42
C THR A 1123 16.93 -36.40 67.47
N LYS A 1124 17.85 -35.43 67.33
CA LYS A 1124 17.98 -34.03 67.84
C LYS A 1124 19.06 -33.26 67.05
N ASP A 1125 19.06 -31.92 67.16
CA ASP A 1125 20.17 -30.97 67.46
C ASP A 1125 21.60 -31.14 66.82
N VAL A 1126 22.45 -30.12 66.55
CA VAL A 1126 22.40 -28.63 66.60
C VAL A 1126 23.71 -28.06 65.98
N ALA A 1127 23.66 -26.86 65.35
CA ALA A 1127 24.80 -25.93 65.11
C ALA A 1127 26.01 -26.41 64.23
N LYS A 1128 26.96 -25.56 63.79
CA LYS A 1128 27.13 -24.08 63.87
C LYS A 1128 27.91 -23.52 62.65
N ASN A 1129 28.08 -22.20 62.63
CA ASN A 1129 28.92 -21.39 61.74
C ASN A 1129 30.38 -21.92 61.62
N ASP A 1130 31.12 -21.40 60.64
CA ASP A 1130 32.17 -20.41 60.92
C ASP A 1130 32.43 -19.50 59.70
N ASP A 1131 32.79 -18.24 59.97
CA ASP A 1131 33.11 -17.21 58.97
C ASP A 1131 34.62 -17.16 58.72
N ILE A 1132 35.06 -17.00 57.46
CA ILE A 1132 36.37 -16.42 57.13
C ILE A 1132 36.21 -15.42 55.98
N ASP A 1133 36.38 -14.14 56.32
CA ASP A 1133 36.79 -13.06 55.42
C ASP A 1133 38.29 -12.75 55.69
N ILE A 1134 38.90 -11.79 54.97
CA ILE A 1134 40.31 -11.28 55.01
C ILE A 1134 41.18 -11.71 53.80
N ASP A 1135 42.04 -10.87 53.21
CA ASP A 1135 42.05 -9.40 52.97
C ASP A 1135 43.21 -9.05 52.00
N ASN A 1136 43.12 -7.87 51.38
CA ASN A 1136 44.18 -6.95 50.97
C ASN A 1136 45.35 -7.33 50.00
N SER A 1137 45.37 -6.53 48.93
CA SER A 1137 46.55 -5.82 48.39
C SER A 1137 47.59 -6.55 47.53
N LYS A 1138 47.65 -6.17 46.25
CA LYS A 1138 48.65 -5.22 45.70
C LYS A 1138 48.37 -4.95 44.21
N GLY A 1139 48.46 -3.68 43.81
CA GLY A 1139 48.29 -3.28 42.41
C GLY A 1139 49.61 -3.06 41.68
N ILE A 1140 49.56 -3.03 40.35
CA ILE A 1140 50.52 -2.37 39.45
C ILE A 1140 49.72 -1.71 38.31
N ASN A 1141 50.24 -0.61 37.77
CA ASN A 1141 49.53 0.33 36.91
C ASN A 1141 50.01 0.23 35.45
N CYS A 1142 49.13 0.46 34.47
CA CYS A 1142 49.51 0.77 33.09
C CYS A 1142 48.42 1.60 32.37
N MET A 1143 48.86 2.60 31.61
CA MET A 1143 48.04 3.53 30.80
C MET A 1143 47.71 2.92 29.42
N GLY A 1144 46.83 3.45 28.56
CA GLY A 1144 45.98 4.66 28.58
C GLY A 1144 44.78 4.48 27.62
N VAL A 1145 44.37 5.39 26.72
CA VAL A 1145 44.80 6.76 26.31
C VAL A 1145 43.53 7.51 25.81
N LYS A 1146 43.59 8.82 25.51
CA LYS A 1146 42.47 9.67 25.03
C LYS A 1146 42.21 9.61 23.52
N GLU A 1147 41.01 10.05 23.10
CA GLU A 1147 40.75 10.61 21.76
C GLU A 1147 41.33 12.03 21.63
N LEU A 1148 41.97 12.37 20.48
CA LEU A 1148 41.50 13.43 19.55
C LEU A 1148 42.50 13.73 18.39
N SER A 1149 41.98 13.65 17.16
CA SER A 1149 42.32 14.43 15.94
C SER A 1149 43.77 14.58 15.38
N MET A 1150 43.95 14.07 14.14
CA MET A 1150 44.49 14.80 12.95
C MET A 1150 46.03 15.08 12.88
N VAL A 1151 46.73 15.29 11.73
CA VAL A 1151 46.35 15.48 10.30
C VAL A 1151 47.52 15.27 9.28
N LYS A 1152 47.22 15.01 7.99
CA LYS A 1152 47.98 15.27 6.71
C LYS A 1152 49.43 14.79 6.43
N ASP A 1153 49.64 14.40 5.17
CA ASP A 1153 50.52 15.14 4.21
C ASP A 1153 49.67 16.18 3.44
N GLY A 1154 50.15 17.30 2.87
CA GLY A 1154 51.53 17.82 2.76
C GLY A 1154 51.92 18.01 1.27
N GLU A 1155 52.56 19.09 0.81
CA GLU A 1155 52.65 20.50 1.28
C GLU A 1155 53.07 21.37 0.05
N ILE A 1156 53.02 22.70 0.02
CA ILE A 1156 53.99 23.73 0.48
C ILE A 1156 53.35 25.06 -0.02
N ASP A 1157 53.37 26.23 0.62
CA ASP A 1157 54.10 26.80 1.78
C ASP A 1157 53.08 27.66 2.59
N ILE A 1158 53.32 28.25 3.78
CA ILE A 1158 54.52 28.42 4.61
C ILE A 1158 54.14 28.14 6.09
N CYS A 1159 55.13 28.23 6.99
CA CYS A 1159 55.00 28.27 8.45
C CYS A 1159 54.75 26.92 9.15
N MET A 1160 55.78 26.08 8.99
CA MET A 1160 56.21 24.88 9.73
C MET A 1160 56.42 25.11 11.26
N PRO A 1161 56.82 24.12 12.13
CA PRO A 1161 57.48 22.84 11.78
C PRO A 1161 57.30 21.55 12.63
N TYR A 1162 57.76 20.42 12.03
CA TYR A 1162 58.37 19.19 12.63
C TYR A 1162 57.49 18.18 13.42
N ASN A 1163 57.72 16.83 13.41
CA ASN A 1163 58.64 15.95 12.64
C ASN A 1163 58.32 14.42 12.79
N TYR A 1164 58.58 13.58 11.75
CA TYR A 1164 58.94 12.11 11.74
C TYR A 1164 58.02 11.05 12.44
N GLU A 1165 58.01 9.72 12.13
CA GLU A 1165 58.17 8.90 10.90
C GLU A 1165 57.76 7.39 11.15
N LEU A 1166 57.39 6.68 10.06
CA LEU A 1166 57.57 5.23 9.72
C LEU A 1166 56.98 3.99 10.48
N ASP A 1167 56.56 3.03 9.62
CA ASP A 1167 56.71 1.55 9.60
C ASP A 1167 55.86 0.48 10.37
N GLY A 1168 55.16 -0.34 9.55
CA GLY A 1168 55.09 -1.83 9.59
C GLY A 1168 54.18 -2.54 10.63
N SER A 1169 53.72 -3.80 10.45
CA SER A 1169 53.50 -4.68 9.27
C SER A 1169 52.65 -5.92 9.70
N GLY A 1170 52.21 -6.83 8.80
CA GLY A 1170 51.96 -8.24 9.21
C GLY A 1170 50.66 -9.01 8.85
N VAL A 1171 50.55 -9.50 7.60
CA VAL A 1171 50.23 -10.92 7.23
C VAL A 1171 48.87 -11.62 7.58
N ASN A 1172 48.11 -11.83 6.48
CA ASN A 1172 47.26 -13.00 6.07
C ASN A 1172 45.87 -13.38 6.64
N LYS A 1173 45.06 -13.88 5.69
CA LYS A 1173 43.82 -14.66 5.85
C LYS A 1173 44.01 -16.03 5.21
N GLN A 1174 43.55 -17.11 5.86
CA GLN A 1174 42.84 -18.29 5.29
C GLN A 1174 43.01 -19.52 6.19
N ASN A 1175 41.97 -19.90 6.93
CA ASN A 1175 41.41 -21.28 6.96
C ASN A 1175 40.44 -21.49 8.15
N ARG A 1176 39.22 -21.94 7.82
CA ARG A 1176 38.35 -22.92 8.53
C ARG A 1176 36.86 -22.68 8.21
N LYS A 1177 36.36 -23.37 7.17
CA LYS A 1177 34.92 -23.62 6.96
C LYS A 1177 34.64 -25.10 7.25
N LYS A 1178 34.27 -25.43 8.49
CA LYS A 1178 33.54 -26.65 8.92
C LYS A 1178 33.27 -26.60 10.43
N TYR A 1179 32.30 -27.40 10.89
CA TYR A 1179 31.73 -27.47 12.25
C TYR A 1179 30.87 -26.28 12.73
N MET A 1180 29.54 -26.50 12.78
CA MET A 1180 28.62 -26.09 13.87
C MET A 1180 27.17 -26.50 13.54
N ILE A 1181 26.76 -27.73 13.92
CA ILE A 1181 25.35 -28.08 14.21
C ILE A 1181 25.33 -29.17 15.30
N SER A 1182 25.10 -28.77 16.55
CA SER A 1182 24.52 -29.58 17.63
C SER A 1182 24.17 -28.66 18.82
N HIS A 1183 23.29 -29.13 19.71
CA HIS A 1183 22.79 -28.44 20.92
C HIS A 1183 21.80 -27.28 20.69
N ILE A 1184 20.52 -27.54 20.99
CA ILE A 1184 19.51 -26.55 21.36
C ILE A 1184 18.90 -27.02 22.69
N PRO A 1185 18.98 -26.24 23.79
CA PRO A 1185 18.32 -26.57 25.05
C PRO A 1185 16.81 -26.33 25.03
N THR A 1186 16.11 -26.89 26.02
CA THR A 1186 14.67 -26.78 26.25
C THR A 1186 14.20 -25.35 26.57
N ILE A 1187 12.94 -25.05 26.22
CA ILE A 1187 12.24 -23.84 26.69
C ILE A 1187 11.56 -24.15 28.03
N ASP A 1188 11.85 -23.34 29.04
CA ASP A 1188 11.21 -23.36 30.35
C ASP A 1188 9.86 -22.61 30.32
N CYS A 1189 8.80 -23.26 30.81
CA CYS A 1189 7.43 -22.72 30.80
C CYS A 1189 7.14 -21.73 31.96
N THR A 1190 8.05 -21.54 32.92
CA THR A 1190 7.89 -20.55 34.01
C THR A 1190 7.89 -19.09 33.51
N LYS A 1191 8.25 -18.83 32.25
CA LYS A 1191 8.29 -17.49 31.65
C LYS A 1191 7.02 -17.13 30.86
N SER A 1192 5.87 -17.64 31.29
CA SER A 1192 4.56 -17.22 30.75
C SER A 1192 4.00 -16.03 31.53
N VAL A 1193 3.72 -14.95 30.82
CA VAL A 1193 2.89 -13.83 31.30
C VAL A 1193 1.43 -14.34 31.48
N PHE A 1194 0.56 -13.59 32.17
CA PHE A 1194 -0.97 -13.70 32.30
C PHE A 1194 -2.64 -14.17 34.80
N HIS A 1195 -2.33 -13.87 36.14
CA HIS A 1195 -3.13 -13.85 37.39
C HIS A 1195 -2.55 -12.75 38.35
N LYS A 1196 -3.29 -11.65 38.62
CA LYS A 1196 -2.86 -10.48 39.43
C LYS A 1196 -2.94 -10.73 40.94
N ASN A 1197 -2.50 -9.76 41.77
CA ASN A 1197 -2.74 -9.74 43.21
C ASN A 1197 -3.53 -8.49 43.71
N ASN A 1198 -3.86 -8.49 45.00
CA ASN A 1198 -4.96 -7.71 45.59
C ASN A 1198 -4.78 -6.18 45.63
N ASN A 1199 -3.58 -5.66 45.38
CA ASN A 1199 -3.35 -4.20 45.28
C ASN A 1199 -3.47 -3.69 43.83
N GLY A 1200 -4.04 -4.49 42.92
CA GLY A 1200 -4.21 -4.13 41.51
C GLY A 1200 -2.93 -4.27 40.66
N GLY A 1201 -1.81 -4.66 41.26
CA GLY A 1201 -0.56 -4.99 40.58
C GLY A 1201 -0.56 -6.41 39.99
N CYS A 1202 0.30 -6.63 38.99
CA CYS A 1202 0.68 -7.98 38.57
C CYS A 1202 1.73 -8.56 39.53
N SER A 1203 1.83 -9.89 39.57
CA SER A 1203 2.80 -10.62 40.38
C SER A 1203 3.44 -11.69 39.49
N ASP A 1204 4.76 -11.84 39.55
CA ASP A 1204 5.59 -12.44 38.48
C ASP A 1204 5.51 -13.98 38.32
N ILE A 1205 4.37 -14.58 38.64
CA ILE A 1205 4.10 -16.02 38.49
C ILE A 1205 2.94 -16.26 37.50
N CYS A 1206 2.17 -15.24 37.06
CA CYS A 1206 1.10 -15.33 36.02
C CYS A 1206 0.52 -13.93 35.54
N PRO A 1207 -0.41 -13.84 34.54
CA PRO A 1207 -1.59 -12.31 34.02
C PRO A 1207 -2.38 -11.26 34.85
N CYS A 1208 -3.32 -10.62 34.13
CA CYS A 1208 -4.77 -10.59 34.39
C CYS A 1208 -5.55 -10.78 33.06
N HIS A 1209 -6.76 -11.36 33.09
CA HIS A 1209 -7.73 -11.23 31.99
C HIS A 1209 -8.26 -9.78 31.94
N THR A 1210 -8.01 -9.04 30.84
CA THR A 1210 -8.98 -8.11 30.20
C THR A 1210 -8.43 -7.50 28.90
N ASN A 1211 -9.21 -7.65 27.83
CA ASN A 1211 -9.39 -6.75 26.66
C ASN A 1211 -8.31 -6.58 25.56
N ASN A 1212 -8.85 -6.41 24.35
CA ASN A 1212 -8.32 -5.76 23.14
C ASN A 1212 -7.01 -6.30 22.51
N ALA A 1213 -7.13 -7.45 21.85
CA ALA A 1213 -6.13 -7.96 20.92
C ALA A 1213 -6.15 -7.24 19.55
N ASN A 1214 -5.59 -6.02 19.49
CA ASN A 1214 -5.27 -5.35 18.22
C ASN A 1214 -3.92 -5.86 17.64
N THR A 1215 -3.80 -5.90 16.31
CA THR A 1215 -2.75 -6.66 15.60
C THR A 1215 -1.34 -6.08 15.76
N ASN A 1216 -0.48 -6.76 16.52
CA ASN A 1216 0.94 -6.42 16.67
C ASN A 1216 1.82 -7.36 15.83
N LYS A 1217 2.72 -6.80 15.02
CA LYS A 1217 3.71 -7.57 14.24
C LYS A 1217 5.08 -7.50 14.91
N TRP A 1218 5.60 -8.64 15.34
CA TRP A 1218 6.94 -8.78 15.93
C TRP A 1218 7.96 -9.17 14.87
N ILE A 1219 9.21 -8.71 15.02
CA ILE A 1219 10.32 -8.99 14.10
C ILE A 1219 11.52 -9.49 14.91
N TRP A 1220 12.12 -10.60 14.48
CA TRP A 1220 13.41 -11.05 15.00
C TRP A 1220 14.53 -10.31 14.28
N THR A 1221 15.39 -9.62 15.03
CA THR A 1221 16.57 -8.92 14.49
C THR A 1221 17.84 -9.49 15.10
N LYS A 1222 18.81 -9.86 14.25
CA LYS A 1222 20.13 -10.30 14.70
C LYS A 1222 21.05 -9.09 14.91
N GLU A 1223 21.51 -8.90 16.15
CA GLU A 1223 22.46 -7.85 16.50
C GLU A 1223 23.90 -8.34 16.24
N ASN A 1224 24.90 -7.44 16.18
CA ASN A 1224 26.30 -7.85 15.95
C ASN A 1224 26.95 -8.36 17.24
N GLY A 1225 26.52 -9.55 17.67
CA GLY A 1225 27.00 -10.28 18.84
C GLY A 1225 26.27 -11.63 18.95
N ASN A 1226 26.74 -12.55 19.79
CA ASN A 1226 26.23 -13.93 19.84
C ASN A 1226 24.86 -14.10 20.54
N ASN A 1227 24.15 -13.02 20.86
CA ASN A 1227 22.82 -13.06 21.48
C ASN A 1227 21.75 -12.75 20.43
N VAL A 1228 20.68 -13.56 20.42
CA VAL A 1228 19.50 -13.35 19.55
C VAL A 1228 18.24 -13.38 20.42
N GLY A 1229 17.35 -12.41 20.28
CA GLY A 1229 16.13 -12.33 21.07
C GLY A 1229 15.11 -11.34 20.51
N LEU A 1230 13.88 -11.41 21.02
CA LEU A 1230 12.79 -10.49 20.67
C LEU A 1230 13.06 -9.09 21.24
N LYS A 1231 13.32 -8.11 20.36
CA LYS A 1231 13.25 -6.69 20.71
C LYS A 1231 11.84 -6.14 20.46
N LYS A 1232 11.37 -5.31 21.38
CA LYS A 1232 10.28 -4.36 21.12
C LYS A 1232 10.85 -3.22 20.26
N ASP A 1233 10.25 -2.95 19.10
CA ASP A 1233 10.66 -1.81 18.27
C ASP A 1233 10.15 -0.50 18.90
N ASN A 1234 11.08 0.32 19.39
CA ASN A 1234 10.76 1.58 20.04
C ASN A 1234 10.31 2.68 19.06
N ASN A 1235 10.33 2.44 17.74
CA ASN A 1235 9.91 3.42 16.74
C ASN A 1235 8.39 3.45 16.47
N TYR A 1236 7.61 2.55 17.09
CA TYR A 1236 6.14 2.56 16.98
C TYR A 1236 5.47 3.10 18.24
N ALA A 1237 5.38 4.43 18.32
CA ALA A 1237 4.53 5.11 19.28
C ALA A 1237 3.08 5.25 18.76
N ASN A 1238 2.13 4.75 19.54
CA ASN A 1238 0.75 5.23 19.65
C ASN A 1238 -0.20 5.07 18.45
N LYS A 1239 -0.65 3.84 18.22
CA LYS A 1239 -2.06 3.37 18.36
C LYS A 1239 -2.00 1.82 18.43
N ILE A 1240 -2.92 1.08 19.03
CA ILE A 1240 -4.33 1.32 19.37
C ILE A 1240 -4.56 0.96 20.86
N GLY A 1241 -5.76 1.20 21.39
CA GLY A 1241 -6.22 0.63 22.68
C GLY A 1241 -7.00 -0.67 22.53
#